data_AF-A0AAN9URF8-F1
#
_entry.id   AF-A0AAN9URF8-F1
#
_cell.length_a   1.000
_cell.length_b   1.000
_cell.length_c   1.000
_cell.angle_alpha   90.00
_cell.angle_beta   90.00
_cell.angle_gamma   90.00
#
_symmetry.space_group_name_H-M   'P 1'
#
loop_
_entity.id
_entity.type
_entity.pdbx_description
1 polymer ?
#
loop_
_entity_poly.entity_id
_entity_poly.type
_entity_poly.pdbx_seq_one_letter_code
_entity_poly.pdbx_strand_id
1 'polypeptide(L)'
;MTIMTMAQATYWDPGNLLQITDDDGNGNGNGDRAGEEVQCVGRAKRASNSRCHWTIKDADRVAVISALERLAARPPGDATLDDLRRLAGACLCRRSHADQREEVARRWAGVVRRAAEQHDRLVSEVRLSSLSLSSSLLQRQQQQQQQQQHQQEHQQQQQAPQPQPQQEHQHHSQQDQQQQQQQQQQGQQDRGRLPTPEFEDAIAVRLELAKAQTQLRQADAARLRLERALAAAGQQQQQDAEHISSLTANIAGLRAMQDNIGLVEKGIVQLRARLATTQKENATLSQRATEAEREAQTLRKRLETVESAKAEGARGMTDVINDLLAEVNTLEADKSSLNNRLALADTKLGESEGALDNLSREVESLRTETTRLRGDYASASEGERRKAAVINELASTVKTLETDKLWLSNRLDLAETKLEESHRELDRLVHETNSLRAENESLRSDHASAVENLRNLEGVAKDARNNFQRLIEENEKLNETLNATSGRLRDLETELYAVNDKSQHLLGEHAHFRAERDSAIERLRGAESEAQAARDRAARISEEHEQLRNTHAATLDQLRSLTAEADAAKDAAQRRAEENEKLTCDLEYMAEKMQKTESEKKDAQERSVRIIEENEKLQETHSATLGEVKGLKAEVDAARDDAQRRAAENAKLHLELECAAEKVRSTEGEAEAARDAAQRLEADLEARSESLEQARGDVQDERDRNAGLRDETAALEQKIVALEASIAACGLHGLGNWLGRSKRSSTARSKSVKRRSEERAGDSMSSSATQRDDRTAKSVKI
;
A
#
# COMPACT_ATOMS: atom_id res chain seq x y z
N MET A 1 -36.10 -20.25 12.99
CA MET A 1 -36.80 -19.84 14.23
C MET A 1 -36.98 -21.00 15.22
N THR A 2 -37.26 -22.23 14.76
CA THR A 2 -37.51 -23.40 15.63
C THR A 2 -36.31 -23.88 16.48
N ILE A 3 -35.06 -23.54 16.10
CA ILE A 3 -33.85 -23.93 16.84
C ILE A 3 -33.60 -23.03 18.07
N MET A 4 -34.01 -21.76 18.05
CA MET A 4 -33.88 -20.89 19.24
C MET A 4 -34.82 -21.29 20.38
N THR A 5 -36.00 -21.81 20.05
CA THR A 5 -37.00 -22.22 21.05
C THR A 5 -36.60 -23.48 21.82
N MET A 6 -35.79 -24.39 21.25
CA MET A 6 -35.34 -25.59 21.97
C MET A 6 -34.18 -25.32 22.93
N ALA A 7 -33.31 -24.36 22.65
CA ALA A 7 -32.25 -23.94 23.58
C ALA A 7 -32.78 -23.09 24.75
N GLN A 8 -33.89 -22.37 24.56
CA GLN A 8 -34.57 -21.68 25.66
C GLN A 8 -35.23 -22.64 26.66
N ALA A 9 -35.78 -23.76 26.16
CA ALA A 9 -36.54 -24.70 26.99
C ALA A 9 -35.69 -25.55 27.95
N THR A 10 -34.39 -25.72 27.68
CA THR A 10 -33.52 -26.60 28.51
C THR A 10 -32.80 -25.87 29.64
N TYR A 11 -32.60 -24.55 29.54
CA TYR A 11 -31.84 -23.80 30.54
C TYR A 11 -32.71 -23.11 31.61
N TRP A 12 -33.89 -22.61 31.22
CA TRP A 12 -34.80 -21.90 32.12
C TRP A 12 -35.98 -22.79 32.53
N ASP A 13 -35.75 -23.61 33.56
CA ASP A 13 -36.82 -24.34 34.26
C ASP A 13 -37.01 -23.76 35.67
N PRO A 14 -37.99 -22.85 35.86
CA PRO A 14 -38.22 -22.25 37.17
C PRO A 14 -38.70 -23.26 38.22
N GLY A 15 -39.25 -24.42 37.83
CA GLY A 15 -39.66 -25.46 38.79
C GLY A 15 -38.46 -26.05 39.50
N ASN A 16 -37.45 -26.46 38.73
CA ASN A 16 -36.22 -27.03 39.26
C ASN A 16 -35.31 -25.96 39.89
N LEU A 17 -35.06 -24.84 39.19
CA LEU A 17 -34.14 -23.79 39.68
C LEU A 17 -34.60 -23.15 41.00
N LEU A 18 -35.90 -23.03 41.21
CA LEU A 18 -36.45 -22.49 42.46
C LEU A 18 -36.64 -23.56 43.55
N GLN A 19 -36.30 -24.82 43.24
CA GLN A 19 -36.46 -25.99 44.09
C GLN A 19 -37.92 -26.14 44.55
N ILE A 20 -38.86 -26.10 43.62
CA ILE A 20 -40.29 -26.25 43.89
C ILE A 20 -40.71 -27.70 43.67
N THR A 21 -40.21 -28.33 42.60
CA THR A 21 -40.32 -29.76 42.32
C THR A 21 -39.16 -30.51 42.97
N ASP A 22 -39.40 -31.72 43.49
CA ASP A 22 -38.32 -32.58 43.97
C ASP A 22 -37.65 -33.27 42.78
N ASP A 23 -36.35 -33.00 42.61
CA ASP A 23 -35.50 -33.58 41.56
C ASP A 23 -34.77 -34.84 42.07
N ASP A 24 -35.15 -35.36 43.24
CA ASP A 24 -34.61 -36.58 43.84
C ASP A 24 -35.16 -37.84 43.14
N GLY A 25 -35.10 -37.84 41.81
CA GLY A 25 -35.34 -38.97 40.92
C GLY A 25 -34.36 -40.10 41.19
N ASN A 26 -34.51 -40.78 42.33
CA ASN A 26 -34.01 -42.13 42.51
C ASN A 26 -34.87 -43.02 41.62
N GLY A 27 -34.39 -43.23 40.40
CA GLY A 27 -35.09 -43.83 39.26
C GLY A 27 -35.57 -45.26 39.47
N ASN A 28 -36.59 -45.45 40.30
CA ASN A 28 -37.36 -46.68 40.37
C ASN A 28 -38.58 -46.57 39.43
N GLY A 29 -38.29 -46.62 38.13
CA GLY A 29 -39.00 -47.41 37.10
C GLY A 29 -40.53 -47.48 36.97
N ASN A 30 -41.36 -46.74 37.72
CA ASN A 30 -42.81 -46.71 37.50
C ASN A 30 -43.23 -45.40 36.83
N GLY A 31 -43.08 -45.39 35.51
CA GLY A 31 -43.12 -44.22 34.64
C GLY A 31 -44.46 -43.55 34.36
N ASP A 32 -45.39 -43.44 35.32
CA ASP A 32 -46.70 -42.81 35.06
C ASP A 32 -47.13 -41.67 36.01
N ARG A 33 -46.37 -41.32 37.07
CA ARG A 33 -46.80 -40.25 38.02
C ARG A 33 -45.71 -39.37 38.66
N ALA A 34 -44.45 -39.46 38.25
CA ALA A 34 -43.34 -38.86 39.00
C ALA A 34 -43.07 -37.35 38.78
N GLY A 35 -43.86 -36.64 37.96
CA GLY A 35 -43.53 -35.27 37.53
C GLY A 35 -44.20 -34.12 38.26
N GLU A 36 -44.97 -34.37 39.33
CA GLU A 36 -46.10 -33.47 39.62
C GLU A 36 -46.30 -33.05 41.08
N GLU A 37 -45.50 -33.55 42.03
CA GLU A 37 -45.69 -33.24 43.44
C GLU A 37 -44.97 -31.93 43.84
N VAL A 38 -45.74 -30.89 44.14
CA VAL A 38 -45.23 -29.59 44.60
C VAL A 38 -45.12 -29.63 46.12
N GLN A 39 -43.89 -29.50 46.65
CA GLN A 39 -43.66 -29.46 48.10
C GLN A 39 -43.52 -28.03 48.63
N CYS A 40 -43.86 -27.84 49.90
CA CYS A 40 -43.71 -26.58 50.60
C CYS A 40 -42.24 -26.13 50.62
N VAL A 41 -41.97 -24.91 50.15
CA VAL A 41 -40.59 -24.36 50.06
C VAL A 41 -40.14 -23.64 51.34
N GLY A 42 -41.04 -23.57 52.33
CA GLY A 42 -40.76 -23.04 53.66
C GLY A 42 -39.76 -23.92 54.42
N ARG A 43 -38.96 -23.29 55.28
CA ARG A 43 -37.96 -23.97 56.10
C ARG A 43 -38.32 -23.89 57.57
N ALA A 44 -38.23 -25.03 58.25
CA ALA A 44 -38.53 -25.10 59.68
C ALA A 44 -37.34 -24.58 60.49
N LYS A 45 -37.44 -23.37 61.06
CA LYS A 45 -36.39 -22.77 61.91
C LYS A 45 -35.97 -23.66 63.08
N ARG A 46 -36.90 -24.50 63.59
CA ARG A 46 -36.66 -25.41 64.72
C ARG A 46 -36.01 -26.74 64.33
N ALA A 47 -35.98 -27.09 63.04
CA ALA A 47 -35.46 -28.37 62.55
C ALA A 47 -34.23 -28.14 61.65
N SER A 48 -33.25 -27.37 62.16
CA SER A 48 -31.99 -27.09 61.44
C SER A 48 -32.19 -26.54 60.04
N ASN A 49 -33.24 -25.73 59.84
CA ASN A 49 -33.56 -25.13 58.54
C ASN A 49 -33.91 -26.16 57.44
N SER A 50 -34.38 -27.35 57.83
CA SER A 50 -34.87 -28.38 56.90
C SER A 50 -36.06 -27.88 56.09
N ARG A 51 -36.18 -28.37 54.86
CA ARG A 51 -37.31 -28.06 53.97
C ARG A 51 -38.56 -28.74 54.51
N CYS A 52 -39.69 -28.05 54.42
CA CYS A 52 -40.97 -28.62 54.82
C CYS A 52 -41.41 -29.70 53.82
N HIS A 53 -41.51 -30.95 54.27
CA HIS A 53 -42.02 -32.08 53.46
C HIS A 53 -43.55 -32.05 53.25
N TRP A 54 -44.19 -30.90 53.42
CA TRP A 54 -45.64 -30.79 53.25
C TRP A 54 -45.98 -30.64 51.78
N THR A 55 -46.71 -31.61 51.21
CA THR A 55 -47.24 -31.52 49.85
C THR A 55 -48.36 -30.49 49.73
N ILE A 56 -48.25 -29.60 48.74
CA ILE A 56 -49.27 -28.60 48.41
C ILE A 56 -50.45 -29.29 47.71
N LYS A 57 -51.68 -29.04 48.19
CA LYS A 57 -52.90 -29.70 47.69
C LYS A 57 -53.37 -29.12 46.35
N ASP A 58 -54.20 -29.88 45.63
CA ASP A 58 -54.58 -29.67 44.22
C ASP A 58 -54.91 -28.23 43.81
N ALA A 59 -55.72 -27.49 44.59
CA ALA A 59 -56.09 -26.12 44.23
C ALA A 59 -54.90 -25.13 44.23
N ASP A 60 -54.06 -25.19 45.27
CA ASP A 60 -52.85 -24.37 45.36
C ASP A 60 -51.77 -24.90 44.39
N ARG A 61 -51.72 -26.22 44.18
CA ARG A 61 -50.81 -26.89 43.24
C ARG A 61 -51.03 -26.45 41.78
N VAL A 62 -52.28 -26.40 41.31
CA VAL A 62 -52.60 -25.89 39.97
C VAL A 62 -52.16 -24.42 39.84
N ALA A 63 -52.38 -23.61 40.87
CA ALA A 63 -51.93 -22.21 40.87
C ALA A 63 -50.40 -22.08 40.80
N VAL A 64 -49.66 -22.98 41.46
CA VAL A 64 -48.19 -23.06 41.36
C VAL A 64 -47.76 -23.45 39.94
N ILE A 65 -48.33 -24.51 39.37
CA ILE A 65 -47.98 -24.98 38.01
C ILE A 65 -48.25 -23.88 36.99
N SER A 66 -49.43 -23.25 36.99
CA SER A 66 -49.74 -22.16 36.07
C SER A 66 -48.85 -20.92 36.28
N ALA A 67 -48.37 -20.67 37.51
CA ALA A 67 -47.40 -19.60 37.76
C ALA A 67 -46.01 -19.96 37.22
N LEU A 68 -45.58 -21.22 37.35
CA LEU A 68 -44.34 -21.73 36.77
C LEU A 68 -44.35 -21.70 35.25
N GLU A 69 -45.43 -22.14 34.61
CA GLU A 69 -45.59 -22.08 33.15
C GLU A 69 -45.51 -20.64 32.63
N ARG A 70 -46.16 -19.68 33.31
CA ARG A 70 -46.07 -18.26 32.95
C ARG A 70 -44.66 -17.69 33.10
N LEU A 71 -43.92 -18.14 34.11
CA LEU A 71 -42.52 -17.76 34.31
C LEU A 71 -41.60 -18.41 33.27
N ALA A 72 -41.83 -19.68 32.93
CA ALA A 72 -41.06 -20.42 31.93
C ALA A 72 -41.27 -19.86 30.51
N ALA A 73 -42.46 -19.36 30.21
CA ALA A 73 -42.79 -18.73 28.93
C ALA A 73 -42.11 -17.36 28.71
N ARG A 74 -41.43 -16.81 29.72
CA ARG A 74 -40.75 -15.51 29.66
C ARG A 74 -39.27 -15.66 30.01
N PRO A 75 -38.40 -14.75 29.54
CA PRO A 75 -37.00 -14.74 29.98
C PRO A 75 -36.89 -14.59 31.51
N PRO A 76 -35.86 -15.14 32.15
CA PRO A 76 -35.64 -14.97 33.59
C PRO A 76 -35.55 -13.49 34.02
N GLY A 77 -35.00 -12.60 33.18
CA GLY A 77 -34.90 -11.16 33.49
C GLY A 77 -36.25 -10.43 33.57
N ASP A 78 -37.30 -11.06 33.06
CA ASP A 78 -38.65 -10.51 32.96
C ASP A 78 -39.55 -10.84 34.16
N ALA A 79 -39.09 -11.76 35.02
CA ALA A 79 -39.79 -12.20 36.21
C ALA A 79 -39.70 -11.13 37.32
N THR A 80 -40.85 -10.58 37.71
CA THR A 80 -40.90 -9.51 38.71
C THR A 80 -40.88 -10.08 40.14
N LEU A 81 -40.47 -9.27 41.11
CA LEU A 81 -40.52 -9.66 42.53
C LEU A 81 -41.97 -10.00 42.96
N ASP A 82 -42.98 -9.37 42.37
CA ASP A 82 -44.38 -9.66 42.67
C ASP A 82 -44.83 -11.00 42.11
N ASP A 83 -44.34 -11.41 40.94
CA ASP A 83 -44.56 -12.76 40.40
C ASP A 83 -43.99 -13.81 41.37
N LEU A 84 -42.78 -13.56 41.89
CA LEU A 84 -42.13 -14.44 42.86
C LEU A 84 -42.83 -14.46 44.22
N ARG A 85 -43.38 -13.33 44.69
CA ARG A 85 -44.20 -13.26 45.91
C ARG A 85 -45.48 -14.07 45.79
N ARG A 86 -46.16 -13.97 44.63
CA ARG A 86 -47.38 -14.74 44.35
C ARG A 86 -47.08 -16.22 44.31
N LEU A 87 -46.02 -16.62 43.60
CA LEU A 87 -45.56 -18.02 43.55
C LEU A 87 -45.18 -18.52 44.95
N ALA A 88 -44.41 -17.75 45.72
CA ALA A 88 -43.99 -18.14 47.06
C ALA A 88 -45.19 -18.33 47.99
N GLY A 89 -46.19 -17.45 47.89
CA GLY A 89 -47.43 -17.58 48.65
C GLY A 89 -48.20 -18.87 48.36
N ALA A 90 -48.20 -19.33 47.11
CA ALA A 90 -48.82 -20.59 46.69
C ALA A 90 -47.99 -21.83 47.07
N CYS A 91 -46.65 -21.70 47.14
CA CYS A 91 -45.74 -22.77 47.52
C CYS A 91 -45.51 -22.91 49.05
N LEU A 92 -46.20 -22.15 49.90
CA LEU A 92 -46.01 -22.18 51.36
C LEU A 92 -47.24 -22.76 52.07
N CYS A 93 -47.03 -23.70 52.99
CA CYS A 93 -48.13 -24.24 53.78
C CYS A 93 -48.70 -23.15 54.72
N ARG A 94 -50.00 -22.85 54.54
CA ARG A 94 -50.68 -21.72 55.21
C ARG A 94 -50.60 -21.74 56.74
N ARG A 95 -50.45 -22.94 57.33
CA ARG A 95 -50.45 -23.12 58.79
C ARG A 95 -49.13 -22.74 59.45
N SER A 96 -48.00 -22.96 58.79
CA SER A 96 -46.70 -22.95 59.47
C SER A 96 -45.66 -22.03 58.84
N HIS A 97 -45.81 -21.65 57.56
CA HIS A 97 -44.77 -20.90 56.85
C HIS A 97 -45.30 -19.70 56.04
N ALA A 98 -46.53 -19.25 56.27
CA ALA A 98 -47.10 -18.12 55.54
C ALA A 98 -46.31 -16.80 55.73
N ASP A 99 -45.65 -16.65 56.88
CA ASP A 99 -44.77 -15.52 57.22
C ASP A 99 -43.46 -15.49 56.41
N GLN A 100 -43.05 -16.62 55.83
CA GLN A 100 -41.81 -16.74 55.05
C GLN A 100 -41.93 -16.25 53.60
N ARG A 101 -43.11 -15.78 53.17
CA ARG A 101 -43.38 -15.38 51.78
C ARG A 101 -42.37 -14.38 51.23
N GLU A 102 -42.10 -13.30 51.97
CA GLU A 102 -41.15 -12.25 51.54
C GLU A 102 -39.70 -12.71 51.57
N GLU A 103 -39.36 -13.66 52.44
CA GLU A 103 -38.01 -14.22 52.54
C GLU A 103 -37.73 -15.14 51.34
N VAL A 104 -38.67 -16.04 51.04
CA VAL A 104 -38.59 -16.95 49.89
C VAL A 104 -38.56 -16.17 48.57
N ALA A 105 -39.43 -15.18 48.40
CA ALA A 105 -39.46 -14.36 47.20
C ALA A 105 -38.13 -13.60 46.98
N ARG A 106 -37.52 -13.07 48.06
CA ARG A 106 -36.20 -12.42 47.98
C ARG A 106 -35.08 -13.41 47.63
N ARG A 107 -35.10 -14.60 48.21
CA ARG A 107 -34.14 -15.66 47.88
C ARG A 107 -34.24 -16.05 46.42
N TRP A 108 -35.46 -16.27 45.92
CA TRP A 108 -35.72 -16.59 44.52
C TRP A 108 -35.32 -15.45 43.60
N ALA A 109 -35.57 -14.19 43.95
CA ALA A 109 -35.12 -13.05 43.15
C ALA A 109 -33.59 -13.07 42.91
N GLY A 110 -32.81 -13.54 43.88
CA GLY A 110 -31.37 -13.77 43.72
C GLY A 110 -31.04 -14.91 42.75
N VAL A 111 -31.82 -16.00 42.75
CA VAL A 111 -31.67 -17.12 41.80
C VAL A 111 -32.02 -16.69 40.39
N VAL A 112 -33.19 -16.05 40.23
CA VAL A 112 -33.69 -15.53 38.95
C VAL A 112 -32.72 -14.53 38.34
N ARG A 113 -32.12 -13.64 39.14
CA ARG A 113 -31.10 -12.70 38.65
C ARG A 113 -29.87 -13.41 38.08
N ARG A 114 -29.36 -14.44 38.76
CA ARG A 114 -28.24 -15.24 38.25
C ARG A 114 -28.64 -16.01 36.99
N ALA A 115 -29.85 -16.56 36.96
CA ALA A 115 -30.39 -17.21 35.78
C ALA A 115 -30.51 -16.24 34.60
N ALA A 116 -30.89 -14.98 34.85
CA ALA A 116 -30.93 -13.91 33.85
C ALA A 116 -29.54 -13.57 33.32
N GLU A 117 -28.56 -13.36 34.21
CA GLU A 117 -27.17 -13.10 33.81
C GLU A 117 -26.60 -14.24 32.93
N GLN A 118 -26.89 -15.50 33.29
CA GLN A 118 -26.42 -16.64 32.52
C GLN A 118 -27.19 -16.83 31.21
N HIS A 119 -28.50 -16.60 31.20
CA HIS A 119 -29.30 -16.57 29.96
C HIS A 119 -28.78 -15.50 29.01
N ASP A 120 -28.49 -14.29 29.48
CA ASP A 120 -27.96 -13.20 28.66
C ASP A 120 -26.56 -13.50 28.13
N ARG A 121 -25.70 -14.16 28.92
CA ARG A 121 -24.40 -14.67 28.46
C ARG A 121 -24.57 -15.69 27.34
N LEU A 122 -25.43 -16.69 27.51
CA LEU A 122 -25.66 -17.73 26.51
C LEU A 122 -26.27 -17.16 25.22
N VAL A 123 -27.25 -16.25 25.33
CA VAL A 123 -27.85 -15.58 24.16
C VAL A 123 -26.80 -14.71 23.45
N SER A 124 -25.94 -14.02 24.18
CA SER A 124 -24.85 -13.22 23.61
C SER A 124 -23.83 -14.11 22.90
N GLU A 125 -23.46 -15.24 23.48
CA GLU A 125 -22.54 -16.21 22.89
C GLU A 125 -23.13 -16.81 21.61
N VAL A 126 -24.38 -17.28 21.63
CA VAL A 126 -25.08 -17.77 20.43
C VAL A 126 -25.16 -16.71 19.35
N ARG A 127 -25.41 -15.44 19.71
CA ARG A 127 -25.42 -14.33 18.76
C ARG A 127 -24.05 -14.06 18.16
N LEU A 128 -22.99 -14.08 18.97
CA LEU A 128 -21.61 -13.91 18.50
C LEU A 128 -21.16 -15.08 17.63
N SER A 129 -21.50 -16.32 17.99
CA SER A 129 -21.25 -17.51 17.18
C SER A 129 -22.01 -17.43 15.86
N SER A 130 -23.27 -16.98 15.85
CA SER A 130 -24.06 -16.81 14.63
C SER A 130 -23.48 -15.72 13.70
N LEU A 131 -23.00 -14.60 14.27
CA LEU A 131 -22.31 -13.55 13.51
C LEU A 131 -20.97 -14.04 12.97
N SER A 132 -20.21 -14.80 13.75
CA SER A 132 -18.94 -15.43 13.34
C SER A 132 -19.15 -16.43 12.21
N LEU A 133 -20.17 -17.30 12.31
CA LEU A 133 -20.57 -18.23 11.25
C LEU A 133 -20.98 -17.49 9.97
N SER A 134 -21.76 -16.41 10.09
CA SER A 134 -22.19 -15.59 8.95
C SER A 134 -21.00 -14.88 8.29
N SER A 135 -20.08 -14.33 9.08
CA SER A 135 -18.83 -13.73 8.59
C SER A 135 -17.93 -14.74 7.90
N SER A 136 -17.81 -15.95 8.45
CA SER A 136 -17.02 -17.04 7.87
C SER A 136 -17.61 -17.52 6.54
N LEU A 137 -18.94 -17.59 6.45
CA LEU A 137 -19.66 -17.93 5.22
C LEU A 137 -19.46 -16.85 4.14
N LEU A 138 -19.58 -15.57 4.51
CA LEU A 138 -19.36 -14.45 3.61
C LEU A 138 -17.89 -14.43 3.10
N GLN A 139 -16.93 -14.66 3.99
CA GLN A 139 -15.52 -14.72 3.64
C GLN A 139 -15.21 -15.88 2.68
N ARG A 140 -15.79 -17.07 2.91
CA ARG A 140 -15.70 -18.19 1.96
C ARG A 140 -16.29 -17.85 0.59
N GLN A 141 -17.43 -17.17 0.55
CA GLN A 141 -18.06 -16.75 -0.70
C GLN A 141 -17.19 -15.74 -1.47
N GLN A 142 -16.57 -14.79 -0.76
CA GLN A 142 -15.67 -13.81 -1.36
C GLN A 142 -14.38 -14.46 -1.89
N GLN A 143 -13.84 -15.44 -1.16
CA GLN A 143 -12.65 -16.20 -1.57
C GLN A 143 -12.93 -17.05 -2.83
N GLN A 144 -14.13 -17.62 -2.94
CA GLN A 144 -14.55 -18.33 -4.16
C GLN A 144 -14.67 -17.38 -5.37
N GLN A 145 -15.20 -16.17 -5.18
CA GLN A 145 -15.25 -15.17 -6.27
C GLN A 145 -13.85 -14.74 -6.72
N GLN A 146 -12.92 -14.52 -5.80
CA GLN A 146 -11.53 -14.18 -6.14
C GLN A 146 -10.83 -15.30 -6.91
N GLN A 147 -11.05 -16.57 -6.54
CA GLN A 147 -10.51 -17.71 -7.28
C GLN A 147 -11.06 -17.80 -8.70
N GLN A 148 -12.35 -17.48 -8.91
CA GLN A 148 -12.95 -17.45 -10.25
C GLN A 148 -12.39 -16.29 -11.09
N GLN A 149 -12.18 -15.11 -10.50
CA GLN A 149 -11.54 -13.98 -11.19
C GLN A 149 -10.11 -14.30 -11.59
N HIS A 150 -9.30 -14.87 -10.69
CA HIS A 150 -7.93 -15.27 -11.04
C HIS A 150 -7.88 -16.34 -12.13
N GLN A 151 -8.81 -17.30 -12.14
CA GLN A 151 -8.88 -18.27 -13.24
C GLN A 151 -9.22 -17.60 -14.58
N GLN A 152 -10.10 -16.60 -14.59
CA GLN A 152 -10.44 -15.85 -15.80
C GLN A 152 -9.29 -14.93 -16.24
N GLU A 153 -8.62 -14.23 -15.33
CA GLU A 153 -7.44 -13.41 -15.62
C GLU A 153 -6.28 -14.25 -16.17
N HIS A 154 -6.07 -15.44 -15.61
CA HIS A 154 -4.99 -16.32 -16.07
C HIS A 154 -5.26 -16.90 -17.46
N GLN A 155 -6.53 -17.14 -17.80
CA GLN A 155 -6.92 -17.51 -19.18
C GLN A 155 -6.79 -16.34 -20.17
N GLN A 156 -7.05 -15.10 -19.74
CA GLN A 156 -6.89 -13.91 -20.60
C GLN A 156 -5.42 -13.51 -20.79
N GLN A 157 -4.56 -13.67 -19.78
CA GLN A 157 -3.12 -13.38 -19.89
C GLN A 157 -2.36 -14.37 -20.80
N GLN A 158 -2.90 -15.57 -21.03
CA GLN A 158 -2.33 -16.50 -22.01
C GLN A 158 -2.61 -16.09 -23.47
N GLN A 159 -3.37 -15.02 -23.73
CA GLN A 159 -3.76 -14.59 -25.08
C GLN A 159 -3.32 -13.16 -25.49
N ALA A 160 -2.50 -12.44 -24.71
CA ALA A 160 -2.07 -11.08 -25.07
C ALA A 160 -0.53 -10.90 -25.15
N PRO A 161 0.01 -10.26 -26.21
CA PRO A 161 1.43 -9.98 -26.37
C PRO A 161 1.92 -8.79 -25.52
N GLN A 162 3.13 -8.91 -24.97
CA GLN A 162 3.79 -7.97 -24.04
C GLN A 162 4.02 -6.55 -24.59
N PRO A 163 3.88 -5.51 -23.74
CA PRO A 163 4.57 -4.24 -23.91
C PRO A 163 5.47 -3.84 -22.72
N GLN A 164 6.58 -3.16 -23.03
CA GLN A 164 7.54 -2.53 -22.12
C GLN A 164 6.99 -1.23 -21.49
N PRO A 165 7.49 -0.81 -20.31
CA PRO A 165 7.66 0.61 -20.08
C PRO A 165 9.00 1.02 -19.45
N GLN A 166 9.49 2.14 -19.98
CA GLN A 166 10.62 2.97 -19.57
C GLN A 166 10.14 4.13 -18.68
N GLN A 167 11.12 4.78 -18.06
CA GLN A 167 11.15 6.21 -17.70
C GLN A 167 10.28 6.66 -16.51
N GLU A 168 10.92 6.73 -15.35
CA GLU A 168 10.76 7.78 -14.34
C GLU A 168 11.95 7.64 -13.39
N HIS A 169 12.37 8.69 -12.68
CA HIS A 169 13.55 8.80 -11.79
C HIS A 169 14.74 9.59 -12.34
N GLN A 170 14.45 10.56 -13.21
CA GLN A 170 15.41 11.54 -13.75
C GLN A 170 15.57 12.80 -12.88
N HIS A 171 15.19 12.80 -11.59
CA HIS A 171 15.12 14.05 -10.79
C HIS A 171 15.89 14.08 -9.47
N HIS A 172 16.55 13.00 -9.03
CA HIS A 172 17.23 12.98 -7.71
C HIS A 172 18.77 12.95 -7.75
N SER A 173 19.39 12.61 -8.90
CA SER A 173 20.86 12.47 -9.00
C SER A 173 21.62 13.78 -9.31
N GLN A 174 20.91 14.88 -9.58
CA GLN A 174 21.55 16.19 -9.84
C GLN A 174 22.09 16.86 -8.56
N GLN A 175 21.65 16.43 -7.38
CA GLN A 175 22.05 17.03 -6.11
C GLN A 175 23.38 16.45 -5.58
N ASP A 176 23.67 15.17 -5.85
CA ASP A 176 24.92 14.52 -5.41
C ASP A 176 26.10 14.78 -6.35
N GLN A 177 25.82 15.17 -7.61
CA GLN A 177 26.84 15.47 -8.61
C GLN A 177 27.58 16.81 -8.34
N GLN A 178 26.98 17.73 -7.57
CA GLN A 178 27.65 18.97 -7.14
C GLN A 178 28.62 18.76 -5.96
N GLN A 179 28.42 17.75 -5.12
CA GLN A 179 29.35 17.47 -4.01
C GLN A 179 30.60 16.70 -4.45
N GLN A 180 30.53 15.88 -5.50
CA GLN A 180 31.66 15.05 -5.93
C GLN A 180 32.69 15.78 -6.82
N GLN A 181 32.28 16.87 -7.50
CA GLN A 181 33.21 17.68 -8.30
C GLN A 181 34.21 18.49 -7.45
N GLN A 182 33.93 18.72 -6.16
CA GLN A 182 34.89 19.40 -5.26
C GLN A 182 36.02 18.49 -4.76
N GLN A 183 35.90 17.15 -4.87
CA GLN A 183 36.92 16.23 -4.37
C GLN A 183 37.94 15.77 -5.43
N GLN A 184 37.66 15.92 -6.74
CA GLN A 184 38.55 15.40 -7.80
C GLN A 184 39.65 16.38 -8.27
N GLN A 185 39.66 17.63 -7.83
CA GLN A 185 40.71 18.60 -8.21
C GLN A 185 42.04 18.43 -7.43
N GLN A 186 42.16 17.46 -6.52
CA GLN A 186 43.39 17.26 -5.74
C GLN A 186 44.30 16.09 -6.24
N GLY A 187 43.92 15.35 -7.28
CA GLY A 187 44.55 14.04 -7.57
C GLY A 187 45.54 13.92 -8.74
N GLN A 188 45.77 14.95 -9.56
CA GLN A 188 46.55 14.78 -10.81
C GLN A 188 47.78 15.67 -10.88
N GLN A 189 48.86 15.24 -10.22
CA GLN A 189 50.24 15.55 -10.60
C GLN A 189 51.07 14.28 -10.41
N ASP A 190 51.29 13.53 -11.49
CA ASP A 190 52.51 12.78 -11.82
C ASP A 190 52.20 11.54 -12.67
N ARG A 191 52.63 11.58 -13.94
CA ARG A 191 53.47 10.54 -14.56
C ARG A 191 53.50 10.69 -16.08
N GLY A 192 54.66 11.12 -16.60
CA GLY A 192 55.05 10.92 -17.98
C GLY A 192 56.44 10.29 -18.05
N ARG A 193 56.59 9.16 -18.78
CA ARG A 193 57.85 8.77 -19.46
C ARG A 193 57.65 7.61 -20.45
N LEU A 194 58.14 7.82 -21.66
CA LEU A 194 58.23 6.91 -22.81
C LEU A 194 59.52 6.07 -22.81
N PRO A 195 59.58 4.95 -23.57
CA PRO A 195 60.83 4.48 -24.16
C PRO A 195 60.76 4.02 -25.64
N THR A 196 61.96 3.83 -26.19
CA THR A 196 62.48 3.77 -27.59
C THR A 196 62.59 2.34 -28.21
N PRO A 197 63.06 2.18 -29.48
CA PRO A 197 62.76 1.01 -30.35
C PRO A 197 63.93 0.02 -30.50
N GLU A 198 63.78 -1.21 -30.01
CA GLU A 198 64.62 -2.40 -30.34
C GLU A 198 63.82 -3.73 -30.24
N PHE A 199 62.53 -3.75 -30.58
CA PHE A 199 61.61 -4.82 -30.13
C PHE A 199 61.00 -5.73 -31.22
N GLU A 200 61.57 -5.83 -32.42
CA GLU A 200 60.89 -6.56 -33.52
C GLU A 200 60.92 -8.09 -33.37
N ASP A 201 61.99 -8.71 -32.84
CA ASP A 201 62.03 -10.17 -32.62
C ASP A 201 61.29 -10.63 -31.35
N ALA A 202 61.16 -9.75 -30.36
CA ALA A 202 60.38 -10.02 -29.15
C ALA A 202 58.86 -9.88 -29.37
N ILE A 203 58.43 -9.17 -30.42
CA ILE A 203 57.01 -9.08 -30.80
C ILE A 203 56.52 -10.40 -31.40
N ALA A 204 57.33 -11.10 -32.21
CA ALA A 204 56.95 -12.39 -32.79
C ALA A 204 56.74 -13.49 -31.73
N VAL A 205 57.64 -13.58 -30.74
CA VAL A 205 57.51 -14.52 -29.61
C VAL A 205 56.35 -14.11 -28.68
N ARG A 206 56.12 -12.82 -28.47
CA ARG A 206 54.95 -12.33 -27.71
C ARG A 206 53.62 -12.60 -28.42
N LEU A 207 53.61 -12.60 -29.75
CA LEU A 207 52.41 -12.90 -30.54
C LEU A 207 52.04 -14.39 -30.47
N GLU A 208 53.01 -15.30 -30.59
CA GLU A 208 52.76 -16.73 -30.42
C GLU A 208 52.45 -17.09 -28.96
N LEU A 209 53.09 -16.44 -27.99
CA LEU A 209 52.71 -16.57 -26.57
C LEU A 209 51.30 -16.03 -26.30
N ALA A 210 50.90 -14.93 -26.95
CA ALA A 210 49.54 -14.39 -26.85
C ALA A 210 48.51 -15.33 -27.49
N LYS A 211 48.82 -15.98 -28.63
CA LYS A 211 47.94 -17.01 -29.21
C LYS A 211 47.80 -18.21 -28.29
N ALA A 212 48.90 -18.72 -27.74
CA ALA A 212 48.88 -19.83 -26.77
C ALA A 212 48.11 -19.46 -25.49
N GLN A 213 48.27 -18.24 -24.98
CA GLN A 213 47.50 -17.74 -23.83
C GLN A 213 46.02 -17.57 -24.15
N THR A 214 45.67 -17.21 -25.38
CA THR A 214 44.26 -17.09 -25.81
C THR A 214 43.62 -18.46 -25.93
N GLN A 215 44.34 -19.44 -26.48
CA GLN A 215 43.89 -20.84 -26.52
C GLN A 215 43.73 -21.44 -25.13
N LEU A 216 44.64 -21.14 -24.20
CA LEU A 216 44.53 -21.57 -22.80
C LEU A 216 43.29 -20.97 -22.12
N ARG A 217 43.04 -19.67 -22.31
CA ARG A 217 41.82 -19.01 -21.79
C ARG A 217 40.53 -19.58 -22.40
N GLN A 218 40.55 -19.95 -23.68
CA GLN A 218 39.41 -20.60 -24.31
C GLN A 218 39.18 -22.02 -23.77
N ALA A 219 40.25 -22.77 -23.52
CA ALA A 219 40.18 -24.08 -22.88
C ALA A 219 39.68 -23.99 -21.43
N ASP A 220 40.14 -23.02 -20.65
CA ASP A 220 39.66 -22.76 -19.29
C ASP A 220 38.19 -22.32 -19.28
N ALA A 221 37.78 -21.48 -20.22
CA ALA A 221 36.38 -21.09 -20.38
C ALA A 221 35.49 -22.28 -20.77
N ALA A 222 35.98 -23.19 -21.62
CA ALA A 222 35.27 -24.41 -21.97
C ALA A 222 35.16 -25.36 -20.78
N ARG A 223 36.23 -25.51 -20.00
CA ARG A 223 36.26 -26.29 -18.77
C ARG A 223 35.29 -25.74 -17.73
N LEU A 224 35.25 -24.43 -17.51
CA LEU A 224 34.31 -23.79 -16.59
C LEU A 224 32.85 -23.95 -17.02
N ARG A 225 32.57 -23.97 -18.33
CA ARG A 225 31.23 -24.29 -18.86
C ARG A 225 30.85 -25.74 -18.55
N LEU A 226 31.79 -26.68 -18.70
CA LEU A 226 31.58 -28.09 -18.38
C LEU A 226 31.38 -28.33 -16.88
N GLU A 227 32.17 -27.67 -16.03
CA GLU A 227 32.01 -27.72 -14.56
C GLU A 227 30.65 -27.14 -14.12
N ARG A 228 30.21 -26.03 -14.73
CA ARG A 228 28.86 -25.47 -14.47
C ARG A 228 27.74 -26.39 -14.95
N ALA A 229 27.89 -27.02 -16.11
CA ALA A 229 26.91 -27.99 -16.62
C ALA A 229 26.82 -29.23 -15.73
N LEU A 230 27.96 -29.74 -15.23
CA LEU A 230 28.01 -30.84 -14.27
C LEU A 230 27.40 -30.45 -12.91
N ALA A 231 27.64 -29.23 -12.43
CA ALA A 231 27.02 -28.74 -11.20
C ALA A 231 25.49 -28.59 -11.34
N ALA A 232 25.02 -28.08 -12.49
CA ALA A 232 23.59 -27.99 -12.78
C ALA A 232 22.94 -29.38 -12.90
N ALA A 233 23.61 -30.33 -13.55
CA ALA A 233 23.15 -31.72 -13.61
C ALA A 233 23.09 -32.38 -12.21
N GLY A 234 24.08 -32.09 -11.35
CA GLY A 234 24.08 -32.54 -9.96
C GLY A 234 22.92 -31.97 -9.14
N GLN A 235 22.62 -30.67 -9.28
CA GLN A 235 21.46 -30.05 -8.64
C GLN A 235 20.13 -30.65 -9.12
N GLN A 236 19.99 -30.88 -10.43
CA GLN A 236 18.81 -31.53 -11.00
C GLN A 236 18.63 -32.94 -10.43
N GLN A 237 19.70 -33.73 -10.34
CA GLN A 237 19.67 -35.08 -9.79
C GLN A 237 19.31 -35.10 -8.29
N GLN A 238 19.66 -34.05 -7.56
CA GLN A 238 19.33 -33.89 -6.15
C GLN A 238 17.86 -33.52 -5.95
N GLN A 239 17.31 -32.65 -6.80
CA GLN A 239 15.87 -32.35 -6.85
C GLN A 239 15.04 -33.57 -7.25
N ASP A 240 15.53 -34.35 -8.23
CA ASP A 240 14.88 -35.60 -8.64
C ASP A 240 14.91 -36.63 -7.50
N ALA A 241 16.00 -36.71 -6.73
CA ALA A 241 16.10 -37.59 -5.56
C ALA A 241 15.14 -37.16 -4.43
N GLU A 242 14.99 -35.87 -4.16
CA GLU A 242 14.02 -35.34 -3.20
C GLU A 242 12.58 -35.60 -3.65
N HIS A 243 12.29 -35.43 -4.94
CA HIS A 243 10.98 -35.74 -5.51
C HIS A 243 10.67 -37.25 -5.43
N ILE A 244 11.64 -38.12 -5.71
CA ILE A 244 11.52 -39.57 -5.53
C ILE A 244 11.30 -39.92 -4.05
N SER A 245 11.99 -39.25 -3.12
CA SER A 245 11.83 -39.45 -1.68
C SER A 245 10.44 -39.04 -1.19
N SER A 246 9.92 -37.91 -1.68
CA SER A 246 8.54 -37.45 -1.45
C SER A 246 7.51 -38.45 -1.98
N LEU A 247 7.68 -38.91 -3.22
CA LEU A 247 6.80 -39.92 -3.81
C LEU A 247 6.86 -41.25 -3.03
N THR A 248 8.03 -41.65 -2.56
CA THR A 248 8.21 -42.87 -1.76
C THR A 248 7.50 -42.76 -0.41
N ALA A 249 7.57 -41.59 0.26
CA ALA A 249 6.84 -41.32 1.48
C ALA A 249 5.31 -41.33 1.25
N ASN A 250 4.84 -40.76 0.14
CA ASN A 250 3.42 -40.80 -0.24
C ASN A 250 2.94 -42.23 -0.52
N ILE A 251 3.73 -43.06 -1.21
CA ILE A 251 3.42 -44.48 -1.43
C ILE A 251 3.36 -45.25 -0.12
N ALA A 252 4.27 -44.98 0.83
CA ALA A 252 4.23 -45.58 2.16
C ALA A 252 2.98 -45.16 2.95
N GLY A 253 2.58 -43.88 2.88
CA GLY A 253 1.35 -43.38 3.48
C GLY A 253 0.09 -44.01 2.88
N LEU A 254 0.06 -44.22 1.56
CA LEU A 254 -1.04 -44.92 0.87
C LEU A 254 -1.14 -46.39 1.30
N ARG A 255 -0.01 -47.09 1.46
CA ARG A 255 -0.01 -48.47 1.98
C ARG A 255 -0.53 -48.56 3.41
N ALA A 256 -0.11 -47.64 4.28
CA ALA A 256 -0.60 -47.58 5.66
C ALA A 256 -2.12 -47.32 5.72
N MET A 257 -2.65 -46.46 4.84
CA MET A 257 -4.10 -46.27 4.71
C MET A 257 -4.80 -47.54 4.21
N GLN A 258 -4.19 -48.27 3.29
CA GLN A 258 -4.73 -49.52 2.76
C GLN A 258 -4.79 -50.63 3.84
N ASP A 259 -3.79 -50.71 4.71
CA ASP A 259 -3.80 -51.62 5.86
C ASP A 259 -4.88 -51.24 6.89
N ASN A 260 -5.09 -49.94 7.12
CA ASN A 260 -6.17 -49.44 7.98
C ASN A 260 -7.55 -49.79 7.40
N ILE A 261 -7.73 -49.71 6.08
CA ILE A 261 -8.96 -50.17 5.42
C ILE A 261 -9.17 -51.67 5.68
N GLY A 262 -8.13 -52.49 5.55
CA GLY A 262 -8.19 -53.91 5.86
C GLY A 262 -8.55 -54.23 7.33
N LEU A 263 -8.11 -53.39 8.28
CA LEU A 263 -8.51 -53.50 9.68
C LEU A 263 -9.99 -53.11 9.89
N VAL A 264 -10.46 -52.06 9.23
CA VAL A 264 -11.87 -51.65 9.26
C VAL A 264 -12.77 -52.74 8.65
N GLU A 265 -12.37 -53.36 7.54
CA GLU A 265 -13.09 -54.48 6.93
C GLU A 265 -13.18 -55.69 7.87
N LYS A 266 -12.09 -56.03 8.56
CA LYS A 266 -12.10 -57.08 9.60
C LYS A 266 -13.05 -56.72 10.75
N GLY A 267 -13.07 -55.46 11.17
CA GLY A 267 -14.02 -54.96 12.16
C GLY A 267 -15.48 -55.08 11.70
N ILE A 268 -15.78 -54.74 10.45
CA ILE A 268 -17.11 -54.89 9.86
C ILE A 268 -17.53 -56.36 9.82
N VAL A 269 -16.63 -57.28 9.45
CA VAL A 269 -16.92 -58.72 9.45
C VAL A 269 -17.19 -59.23 10.87
N GLN A 270 -16.42 -58.80 11.87
CA GLN A 270 -16.67 -59.16 13.27
C GLN A 270 -18.01 -58.61 13.78
N LEU A 271 -18.36 -57.37 13.43
CA LEU A 271 -19.66 -56.78 13.79
C LEU A 271 -20.83 -57.54 13.12
N ARG A 272 -20.68 -57.95 11.86
CA ARG A 272 -21.69 -58.79 11.18
C ARG A 272 -21.84 -60.16 11.84
N ALA A 273 -20.73 -60.78 12.25
CA ALA A 273 -20.77 -62.04 12.98
C ALA A 273 -21.49 -61.89 14.33
N ARG A 274 -21.20 -60.83 15.10
CA ARG A 274 -21.90 -60.50 16.35
C ARG A 274 -23.39 -60.18 16.13
N LEU A 275 -23.73 -59.52 15.03
CA LEU A 275 -25.12 -59.27 14.68
C LEU A 275 -25.86 -60.58 14.36
N ALA A 276 -25.22 -61.50 13.63
CA ALA A 276 -25.80 -62.81 13.33
C ALA A 276 -26.00 -63.67 14.60
N THR A 277 -25.06 -63.62 15.56
CA THR A 277 -25.22 -64.34 16.83
C THR A 277 -26.34 -63.75 17.68
N THR A 278 -26.42 -62.42 17.79
CA THR A 278 -27.48 -61.75 18.55
C THR A 278 -28.86 -61.94 17.91
N GLN A 279 -28.95 -61.98 16.58
CA GLN A 279 -30.20 -62.35 15.88
C GLN A 279 -30.62 -63.79 16.18
N LYS A 280 -29.66 -64.71 16.23
CA LYS A 280 -29.93 -66.12 16.59
C LYS A 280 -30.38 -66.25 18.05
N GLU A 281 -29.77 -65.50 18.97
CA GLU A 281 -30.16 -65.44 20.38
C GLU A 281 -31.56 -64.83 20.56
N ASN A 282 -31.89 -63.79 19.80
CA ASN A 282 -33.25 -63.25 19.80
C ASN A 282 -34.28 -64.24 19.25
N ALA A 283 -33.93 -65.02 18.23
CA ALA A 283 -34.82 -66.07 17.72
C ALA A 283 -35.05 -67.18 18.76
N THR A 284 -34.01 -67.59 19.50
CA THR A 284 -34.16 -68.60 20.57
C THR A 284 -34.91 -68.04 21.79
N LEU A 285 -34.69 -66.78 22.16
CA LEU A 285 -35.46 -66.12 23.22
C LEU A 285 -36.94 -65.95 22.83
N SER A 286 -37.22 -65.58 21.58
CA SER A 286 -38.58 -65.51 21.07
C SER A 286 -39.26 -66.88 21.08
N GLN A 287 -38.55 -67.95 20.72
CA GLN A 287 -39.08 -69.31 20.82
C GLN A 287 -39.40 -69.68 22.27
N ARG A 288 -38.47 -69.43 23.21
CA ARG A 288 -38.68 -69.68 24.65
C ARG A 288 -39.85 -68.88 25.22
N ALA A 289 -40.05 -67.63 24.76
CA ALA A 289 -41.19 -66.83 25.16
C ALA A 289 -42.52 -67.46 24.71
N THR A 290 -42.60 -67.94 23.46
CA THR A 290 -43.82 -68.63 22.99
C THR A 290 -44.06 -69.98 23.67
N GLU A 291 -43.00 -70.64 24.14
CA GLU A 291 -43.09 -71.92 24.85
C GLU A 291 -43.56 -71.70 26.29
N ALA A 292 -42.99 -70.71 26.99
CA ALA A 292 -43.47 -70.26 28.29
C ALA A 292 -44.93 -69.77 28.26
N GLU A 293 -45.34 -69.12 27.17
CA GLU A 293 -46.73 -68.68 26.99
C GLU A 293 -47.69 -69.88 26.80
N ARG A 294 -47.27 -70.92 26.08
CA ARG A 294 -48.03 -72.20 25.98
C ARG A 294 -48.11 -72.93 27.32
N GLU A 295 -47.03 -72.94 28.09
CA GLU A 295 -47.02 -73.52 29.44
C GLU A 295 -47.96 -72.74 30.36
N ALA A 296 -47.92 -71.41 30.34
CA ALA A 296 -48.83 -70.56 31.12
C ALA A 296 -50.31 -70.78 30.74
N GLN A 297 -50.62 -70.91 29.44
CA GLN A 297 -51.97 -71.26 28.99
C GLN A 297 -52.41 -72.66 29.46
N THR A 298 -51.49 -73.62 29.46
CA THR A 298 -51.75 -74.98 29.96
C THR A 298 -52.02 -74.97 31.46
N LEU A 299 -51.21 -74.23 32.23
CA LEU A 299 -51.40 -74.05 33.67
C LEU A 299 -52.71 -73.34 33.98
N ARG A 300 -53.10 -72.31 33.21
CA ARG A 300 -54.41 -71.65 33.35
C ARG A 300 -55.56 -72.63 33.14
N LYS A 301 -55.52 -73.45 32.08
CA LYS A 301 -56.55 -74.49 31.85
C LYS A 301 -56.60 -75.50 33.00
N ARG A 302 -55.44 -75.90 33.54
CA ARG A 302 -55.39 -76.78 34.71
C ARG A 302 -55.98 -76.13 35.96
N LEU A 303 -55.71 -74.84 36.18
CA LEU A 303 -56.29 -74.09 37.30
C LEU A 303 -57.82 -74.05 37.18
N GLU A 304 -58.34 -73.76 35.98
CA GLU A 304 -59.77 -73.73 35.68
C GLU A 304 -60.44 -75.10 35.95
N THR A 305 -59.77 -76.21 35.61
CA THR A 305 -60.27 -77.57 35.93
C THR A 305 -60.24 -77.90 37.43
N VAL A 306 -59.26 -77.37 38.17
CA VAL A 306 -59.17 -77.56 39.62
C VAL A 306 -60.23 -76.72 40.33
N GLU A 307 -60.48 -75.50 39.86
CA GLU A 307 -61.53 -74.63 40.37
C GLU A 307 -62.93 -75.21 40.10
N SER A 308 -63.17 -75.82 38.94
CA SER A 308 -64.43 -76.52 38.66
C SER A 308 -64.60 -77.75 39.56
N ALA A 309 -63.55 -78.55 39.76
CA ALA A 309 -63.59 -79.72 40.65
C ALA A 309 -63.81 -79.32 42.12
N LYS A 310 -63.23 -78.19 42.55
CA LYS A 310 -63.47 -77.62 43.89
C LYS A 310 -64.93 -77.17 44.06
N ALA A 311 -65.52 -76.56 43.04
CA ALA A 311 -66.92 -76.15 43.06
C ALA A 311 -67.89 -77.36 43.10
N GLU A 312 -67.56 -78.46 42.41
CA GLU A 312 -68.32 -79.71 42.46
C GLU A 312 -68.17 -80.42 43.82
N GLY A 313 -66.96 -80.46 44.39
CA GLY A 313 -66.73 -81.00 45.73
C GLY A 313 -67.47 -80.23 46.83
N ALA A 314 -67.55 -78.90 46.72
CA ALA A 314 -68.31 -78.06 47.65
C ALA A 314 -69.82 -78.32 47.56
N ARG A 315 -70.37 -78.58 46.36
CA ARG A 315 -71.78 -78.99 46.19
C ARG A 315 -72.03 -80.36 46.79
N GLY A 316 -71.19 -81.35 46.48
CA GLY A 316 -71.33 -82.70 47.04
C GLY A 316 -71.28 -82.73 48.56
N MET A 317 -70.44 -81.89 49.18
CA MET A 317 -70.40 -81.78 50.65
C MET A 317 -71.63 -81.09 51.23
N THR A 318 -72.21 -80.13 50.49
CA THR A 318 -73.47 -79.48 50.89
C THR A 318 -74.65 -80.45 50.82
N ASP A 319 -74.69 -81.32 49.80
CA ASP A 319 -75.72 -82.35 49.66
C ASP A 319 -75.64 -83.39 50.79
N VAL A 320 -74.43 -83.85 51.15
CA VAL A 320 -74.22 -84.76 52.30
C VAL A 320 -74.65 -84.12 53.63
N ILE A 321 -74.39 -82.82 53.82
CA ILE A 321 -74.84 -82.10 55.02
C ILE A 321 -76.37 -82.03 55.08
N ASN A 322 -77.03 -81.81 53.95
CA ASN A 322 -78.49 -81.77 53.88
C ASN A 322 -79.13 -83.15 54.13
N ASP A 323 -78.52 -84.22 53.62
CA ASP A 323 -78.97 -85.60 53.86
C ASP A 323 -78.82 -85.99 55.35
N LEU A 324 -77.67 -85.65 55.97
CA LEU A 324 -77.46 -85.86 57.41
C LEU A 324 -78.42 -85.05 58.28
N LEU A 325 -78.74 -83.82 57.88
CA LEU A 325 -79.74 -83.00 58.58
C LEU A 325 -81.16 -83.60 58.47
N ALA A 326 -81.51 -84.21 57.33
CA ALA A 326 -82.78 -84.91 57.18
C ALA A 326 -82.85 -86.15 58.09
N GLU A 327 -81.76 -86.91 58.19
CA GLU A 327 -81.67 -88.12 59.00
C GLU A 327 -81.76 -87.83 60.52
N VAL A 328 -81.13 -86.74 60.97
CA VAL A 328 -81.24 -86.25 62.36
C VAL A 328 -82.68 -85.86 62.70
N ASN A 329 -83.39 -85.19 61.79
CA ASN A 329 -84.79 -84.81 62.01
C ASN A 329 -85.72 -86.04 62.09
N THR A 330 -85.45 -87.11 61.34
CA THR A 330 -86.20 -88.38 61.48
C THR A 330 -85.92 -89.08 62.81
N LEU A 331 -84.68 -89.05 63.30
CA LEU A 331 -84.33 -89.65 64.60
C LEU A 331 -84.95 -88.90 65.78
N GLU A 332 -85.11 -87.58 65.69
CA GLU A 332 -85.82 -86.78 66.70
C GLU A 332 -87.33 -87.07 66.74
N ALA A 333 -87.94 -87.38 65.58
CA ALA A 333 -89.33 -87.84 65.52
C ALA A 333 -89.51 -89.21 66.20
N ASP A 334 -88.56 -90.14 66.01
CA ASP A 334 -88.58 -91.47 66.62
C ASP A 334 -88.40 -91.42 68.15
N LYS A 335 -87.52 -90.53 68.64
CA LYS A 335 -87.36 -90.26 70.07
C LYS A 335 -88.66 -89.78 70.71
N SER A 336 -89.39 -88.92 70.02
CA SER A 336 -90.69 -88.40 70.48
C SER A 336 -91.77 -89.49 70.55
N SER A 337 -91.73 -90.45 69.63
CA SER A 337 -92.61 -91.64 69.61
C SER A 337 -92.34 -92.59 70.78
N LEU A 338 -91.06 -92.81 71.14
CA LEU A 338 -90.68 -93.67 72.26
C LEU A 338 -91.07 -93.09 73.62
N ASN A 339 -90.98 -91.77 73.81
CA ASN A 339 -91.40 -91.12 75.05
C ASN A 339 -92.92 -91.26 75.31
N ASN A 340 -93.74 -91.23 74.26
CA ASN A 340 -95.18 -91.46 74.39
C ASN A 340 -95.53 -92.91 74.77
N ARG A 341 -94.67 -93.89 74.43
CA ARG A 341 -94.84 -95.30 74.83
C ARG A 341 -94.45 -95.55 76.29
N LEU A 342 -93.49 -94.79 76.81
CA LEU A 342 -93.07 -94.87 78.22
C LEU A 342 -94.18 -94.36 79.15
N ALA A 343 -94.81 -93.23 78.81
CA ALA A 343 -95.92 -92.66 79.57
C ALA A 343 -97.16 -93.59 79.67
N LEU A 344 -97.38 -94.45 78.66
CA LEU A 344 -98.48 -95.41 78.66
C LEU A 344 -98.21 -96.64 79.56
N ALA A 345 -96.95 -96.95 79.85
CA ALA A 345 -96.56 -98.08 80.70
C ALA A 345 -96.75 -97.77 82.20
N ASP A 346 -96.48 -96.54 82.62
CA ASP A 346 -96.63 -96.10 84.01
C ASP A 346 -98.11 -96.09 84.46
N THR A 347 -99.05 -95.83 83.54
CA THR A 347 -100.49 -95.88 83.85
C THR A 347 -101.03 -97.29 84.13
N LYS A 348 -100.35 -98.35 83.66
CA LYS A 348 -100.76 -99.75 83.87
C LYS A 348 -100.22 -100.37 85.15
N LEU A 349 -99.24 -99.74 85.79
CA LEU A 349 -98.66 -100.22 87.06
C LEU A 349 -99.51 -99.79 88.28
N GLY A 350 -100.26 -98.69 88.16
CA GLY A 350 -101.19 -98.22 89.19
C GLY A 350 -102.48 -99.05 89.32
N GLU A 351 -102.86 -99.83 88.29
CA GLU A 351 -104.07 -100.68 88.32
C GLU A 351 -103.84 -102.01 89.06
N SER A 352 -102.59 -102.43 89.29
CA SER A 352 -102.23 -103.68 89.98
C SER A 352 -102.15 -103.58 91.50
N GLU A 353 -102.13 -102.38 92.08
CA GLU A 353 -102.07 -102.18 93.55
C GLU A 353 -103.45 -102.28 94.23
N GLY A 354 -104.55 -102.05 93.50
CA GLY A 354 -105.92 -102.15 94.03
C GLY A 354 -106.45 -103.58 94.25
N ALA A 355 -105.75 -104.60 93.74
CA ALA A 355 -106.14 -106.01 93.88
C ALA A 355 -105.72 -106.64 95.22
N LEU A 356 -104.79 -106.01 95.96
CA LEU A 356 -104.25 -106.52 97.23
C LEU A 356 -105.13 -106.18 98.46
N ASP A 357 -105.96 -105.13 98.38
CA ASP A 357 -106.85 -104.69 99.48
C ASP A 357 -108.15 -105.51 99.62
N ASN A 358 -108.45 -106.38 98.65
CA ASN A 358 -109.63 -107.26 98.68
C ASN A 358 -109.38 -108.60 99.40
N LEU A 359 -108.12 -109.04 99.51
CA LEU A 359 -107.72 -110.26 100.24
C LEU A 359 -107.61 -110.05 101.75
N SER A 360 -107.36 -108.82 102.21
CA SER A 360 -107.29 -108.47 103.64
C SER A 360 -108.63 -108.55 104.37
N ARG A 361 -109.76 -108.51 103.67
CA ARG A 361 -111.12 -108.58 104.27
C ARG A 361 -111.59 -109.99 104.60
N GLU A 362 -110.98 -111.02 104.01
CA GLU A 362 -111.34 -112.44 104.17
C GLU A 362 -110.61 -113.09 105.38
N VAL A 363 -109.48 -112.51 105.79
CA VAL A 363 -108.71 -112.87 106.99
C VAL A 363 -109.42 -112.44 108.29
N GLU A 364 -110.28 -111.42 108.24
CA GLU A 364 -111.02 -110.89 109.40
C GLU A 364 -112.12 -111.84 109.90
N SER A 365 -112.65 -112.70 109.03
CA SER A 365 -113.70 -113.67 109.35
C SER A 365 -113.20 -114.91 110.11
N LEU A 366 -111.88 -115.16 110.12
CA LEU A 366 -111.25 -116.25 110.89
C LEU A 366 -110.72 -115.79 112.26
N ARG A 367 -110.69 -114.47 112.49
CA ARG A 367 -110.26 -113.84 113.77
C ARG A 367 -111.29 -113.99 114.90
N THR A 368 -112.56 -114.24 114.58
CA THR A 368 -113.65 -114.46 115.56
C THR A 368 -113.62 -115.85 116.21
N GLU A 369 -112.81 -116.78 115.72
CA GLU A 369 -112.67 -118.13 116.28
C GLU A 369 -111.49 -118.22 117.28
N THR A 370 -110.48 -117.34 117.16
CA THR A 370 -109.33 -117.28 118.08
C THR A 370 -109.52 -116.30 119.24
N THR A 371 -110.69 -115.65 119.33
CA THR A 371 -111.28 -115.12 120.57
C THR A 371 -111.51 -116.20 121.64
N ARG A 372 -111.13 -117.45 121.38
CA ARG A 372 -111.02 -118.56 122.32
C ARG A 372 -109.59 -118.83 122.85
N LEU A 373 -108.54 -118.27 122.25
CA LEU A 373 -107.22 -118.11 122.91
C LEU A 373 -107.06 -116.70 123.51
N ARG A 374 -108.20 -116.15 123.93
CA ARG A 374 -108.43 -115.07 124.90
C ARG A 374 -107.72 -115.29 126.27
N GLY A 375 -106.93 -116.35 126.43
CA GLY A 375 -105.98 -116.54 127.52
C GLY A 375 -104.57 -115.96 127.25
N ASP A 376 -104.15 -115.86 125.98
CA ASP A 376 -102.85 -115.28 125.58
C ASP A 376 -102.87 -113.74 125.59
N TYR A 377 -104.07 -113.17 125.74
CA TYR A 377 -104.38 -111.74 125.76
C TYR A 377 -103.82 -110.99 126.99
N ALA A 378 -103.41 -111.69 128.06
CA ALA A 378 -102.77 -111.07 129.22
C ALA A 378 -101.26 -110.81 129.02
N SER A 379 -100.59 -111.58 128.14
CA SER A 379 -99.15 -111.47 127.86
C SER A 379 -98.84 -110.58 126.63
N ALA A 380 -99.83 -110.33 125.78
CA ALA A 380 -99.72 -109.48 124.59
C ALA A 380 -99.68 -107.96 124.91
N SER A 381 -100.29 -107.52 126.02
CA SER A 381 -100.32 -106.11 126.44
C SER A 381 -98.93 -105.53 126.78
N GLU A 382 -97.99 -106.37 127.23
CA GLU A 382 -96.60 -105.96 127.52
C GLU A 382 -95.75 -105.90 126.22
N GLY A 383 -96.12 -106.69 125.20
CA GLY A 383 -95.51 -106.69 123.87
C GLY A 383 -95.93 -105.49 123.00
N GLU A 384 -97.15 -104.98 123.16
CA GLU A 384 -97.62 -103.78 122.45
C GLU A 384 -96.89 -102.50 122.87
N ARG A 385 -96.54 -102.34 124.17
CA ARG A 385 -95.73 -101.20 124.62
C ARG A 385 -94.31 -101.22 124.03
N ARG A 386 -93.69 -102.40 123.90
CA ARG A 386 -92.37 -102.55 123.27
C ARG A 386 -92.42 -102.31 121.76
N LYS A 387 -93.47 -102.77 121.07
CA LYS A 387 -93.67 -102.50 119.63
C LYS A 387 -93.94 -101.02 119.35
N ALA A 388 -94.73 -100.33 120.19
CA ALA A 388 -94.94 -98.89 120.05
C ALA A 388 -93.65 -98.08 120.27
N ALA A 389 -92.78 -98.51 121.19
CA ALA A 389 -91.45 -97.92 121.36
C ALA A 389 -90.56 -98.11 120.11
N VAL A 390 -90.51 -99.33 119.56
CA VAL A 390 -89.75 -99.62 118.33
C VAL A 390 -90.30 -98.89 117.11
N ILE A 391 -91.63 -98.74 116.99
CA ILE A 391 -92.27 -98.00 115.90
C ILE A 391 -91.94 -96.50 115.99
N ASN A 392 -91.98 -95.92 117.19
CA ASN A 392 -91.60 -94.52 117.39
C ASN A 392 -90.10 -94.29 117.12
N GLU A 393 -89.24 -95.26 117.48
CA GLU A 393 -87.81 -95.21 117.16
C GLU A 393 -87.56 -95.34 115.65
N LEU A 394 -88.23 -96.27 114.96
CA LEU A 394 -88.18 -96.38 113.50
C LEU A 394 -88.70 -95.12 112.79
N ALA A 395 -89.79 -94.52 113.27
CA ALA A 395 -90.31 -93.28 112.70
C ALA A 395 -89.29 -92.13 112.87
N SER A 396 -88.56 -92.09 113.99
CA SER A 396 -87.51 -91.09 114.21
C SER A 396 -86.29 -91.33 113.30
N THR A 397 -85.89 -92.58 113.07
CA THR A 397 -84.78 -92.91 112.16
C THR A 397 -85.15 -92.66 110.70
N VAL A 398 -86.37 -92.99 110.27
CA VAL A 398 -86.86 -92.65 108.93
C VAL A 398 -86.85 -91.14 108.70
N LYS A 399 -87.33 -90.35 109.68
CA LYS A 399 -87.31 -88.88 109.57
C LYS A 399 -85.88 -88.33 109.49
N THR A 400 -84.94 -88.95 110.20
CA THR A 400 -83.51 -88.58 110.14
C THR A 400 -82.91 -88.95 108.78
N LEU A 401 -83.23 -90.13 108.25
CA LEU A 401 -82.81 -90.56 106.92
C LEU A 401 -83.41 -89.71 105.79
N GLU A 402 -84.64 -89.22 105.95
CA GLU A 402 -85.24 -88.26 105.01
C GLU A 402 -84.50 -86.93 105.02
N THR A 403 -84.13 -86.42 106.20
CA THR A 403 -83.32 -85.21 106.29
C THR A 403 -81.92 -85.40 105.70
N ASP A 404 -81.28 -86.56 105.94
CA ASP A 404 -79.98 -86.89 105.37
C ASP A 404 -80.05 -87.06 103.85
N LYS A 405 -81.11 -87.70 103.33
CA LYS A 405 -81.37 -87.82 101.89
C LYS A 405 -81.48 -86.44 101.25
N LEU A 406 -82.22 -85.51 101.85
CA LEU A 406 -82.38 -84.15 101.34
C LEU A 406 -81.05 -83.38 101.38
N TRP A 407 -80.26 -83.54 102.46
CA TRP A 407 -78.94 -82.93 102.58
C TRP A 407 -77.96 -83.49 101.53
N LEU A 408 -77.96 -84.80 101.31
CA LEU A 408 -77.13 -85.45 100.29
C LEU A 408 -77.57 -85.07 98.86
N SER A 409 -78.88 -84.96 98.60
CA SER A 409 -79.41 -84.50 97.32
C SER A 409 -78.95 -83.08 97.02
N ASN A 410 -79.11 -82.16 97.97
CA ASN A 410 -78.63 -80.77 97.80
C ASN A 410 -77.11 -80.70 97.61
N ARG A 411 -76.34 -81.58 98.26
CA ARG A 411 -74.89 -81.69 98.06
C ARG A 411 -74.52 -82.25 96.69
N LEU A 412 -75.32 -83.18 96.17
CA LEU A 412 -75.14 -83.76 94.83
C LEU A 412 -75.43 -82.70 93.77
N ASP A 413 -76.56 -81.99 93.87
CA ASP A 413 -76.92 -80.90 92.95
C ASP A 413 -75.84 -79.79 92.93
N LEU A 414 -75.29 -79.46 94.11
CA LEU A 414 -74.17 -78.51 94.20
C LEU A 414 -72.87 -79.05 93.57
N ALA A 415 -72.62 -80.36 93.67
CA ALA A 415 -71.46 -80.98 93.04
C ALA A 415 -71.61 -81.03 91.51
N GLU A 416 -72.81 -81.34 91.01
CA GLU A 416 -73.13 -81.35 89.58
C GLU A 416 -73.00 -79.95 88.97
N THR A 417 -73.56 -78.93 89.60
CA THR A 417 -73.42 -77.54 89.13
C THR A 417 -71.96 -77.08 89.09
N LYS A 418 -71.15 -77.44 90.10
CA LYS A 418 -69.69 -77.16 90.08
C LYS A 418 -68.94 -77.95 89.00
N LEU A 419 -69.35 -79.18 88.74
CA LEU A 419 -68.78 -80.00 87.67
C LEU A 419 -69.09 -79.37 86.31
N GLU A 420 -70.33 -78.93 86.08
CA GLU A 420 -70.71 -78.23 84.84
C GLU A 420 -69.96 -76.90 84.68
N GLU A 421 -69.78 -76.13 85.75
CA GLU A 421 -68.98 -74.90 85.72
C GLU A 421 -67.52 -75.19 85.33
N SER A 422 -66.94 -76.25 85.89
CA SER A 422 -65.59 -76.71 85.54
C SER A 422 -65.49 -77.17 84.08
N HIS A 423 -66.53 -77.82 83.54
CA HIS A 423 -66.58 -78.19 82.12
C HIS A 423 -66.67 -76.96 81.20
N ARG A 424 -67.52 -75.99 81.54
CA ARG A 424 -67.62 -74.73 80.77
C ARG A 424 -66.28 -73.99 80.76
N GLU A 425 -65.54 -74.03 81.87
CA GLU A 425 -64.21 -73.42 81.94
C GLU A 425 -63.17 -74.21 81.12
N LEU A 426 -63.21 -75.55 81.16
CA LEU A 426 -62.39 -76.38 80.27
C LEU A 426 -62.66 -76.08 78.79
N ASP A 427 -63.92 -75.94 78.39
CA ASP A 427 -64.28 -75.61 77.00
C ASP A 427 -63.73 -74.25 76.57
N ARG A 428 -63.78 -73.24 77.47
CA ARG A 428 -63.16 -71.93 77.23
C ARG A 428 -61.64 -72.04 77.05
N LEU A 429 -60.97 -72.75 77.96
CA LEU A 429 -59.52 -72.94 77.89
C LEU A 429 -59.09 -73.73 76.65
N VAL A 430 -59.89 -74.71 76.22
CA VAL A 430 -59.67 -75.46 74.97
C VAL A 430 -59.82 -74.53 73.76
N HIS A 431 -60.84 -73.66 73.76
CA HIS A 431 -61.04 -72.69 72.70
C HIS A 431 -59.87 -71.68 72.62
N GLU A 432 -59.44 -71.15 73.76
CA GLU A 432 -58.29 -70.24 73.86
C GLU A 432 -57.00 -70.94 73.38
N THR A 433 -56.76 -72.18 73.82
CA THR A 433 -55.61 -72.98 73.38
C THR A 433 -55.61 -73.21 71.86
N ASN A 434 -56.79 -73.47 71.27
CA ASN A 434 -56.91 -73.65 69.83
C ASN A 434 -56.70 -72.33 69.07
N SER A 435 -57.18 -71.20 69.60
CA SER A 435 -56.95 -69.86 69.04
C SER A 435 -55.45 -69.52 69.06
N LEU A 436 -54.77 -69.72 70.19
CA LEU A 436 -53.33 -69.50 70.34
C LEU A 436 -52.50 -70.43 69.44
N ARG A 437 -53.00 -71.65 69.18
CA ARG A 437 -52.37 -72.57 68.22
C ARG A 437 -52.50 -72.05 66.79
N ALA A 438 -53.68 -71.58 66.40
CA ALA A 438 -53.90 -71.00 65.08
C ALA A 438 -53.05 -69.73 64.87
N GLU A 439 -52.96 -68.87 65.88
CA GLU A 439 -52.10 -67.69 65.86
C GLU A 439 -50.61 -68.08 65.74
N ASN A 440 -50.15 -69.08 66.51
CA ASN A 440 -48.78 -69.59 66.38
C ASN A 440 -48.48 -70.14 64.98
N GLU A 441 -49.44 -70.83 64.36
CA GLU A 441 -49.26 -71.36 63.01
C GLU A 441 -49.21 -70.23 61.97
N SER A 442 -50.03 -69.18 62.13
CA SER A 442 -49.95 -67.96 61.33
C SER A 442 -48.59 -67.30 61.49
N LEU A 443 -48.12 -67.09 62.72
CA LEU A 443 -46.82 -66.49 63.00
C LEU A 443 -45.65 -67.31 62.45
N ARG A 444 -45.76 -68.64 62.45
CA ARG A 444 -44.77 -69.52 61.80
C ARG A 444 -44.76 -69.37 60.28
N SER A 445 -45.94 -69.25 59.67
CA SER A 445 -46.07 -68.98 58.24
C SER A 445 -45.48 -67.62 57.88
N ASP A 446 -45.81 -66.58 58.65
CA ASP A 446 -45.27 -65.23 58.48
C ASP A 446 -43.75 -65.20 58.68
N HIS A 447 -43.24 -65.90 59.70
CA HIS A 447 -41.81 -66.06 59.93
C HIS A 447 -41.12 -66.79 58.76
N ALA A 448 -41.71 -67.87 58.25
CA ALA A 448 -41.16 -68.59 57.09
C ALA A 448 -41.13 -67.68 55.84
N SER A 449 -42.18 -66.90 55.61
CA SER A 449 -42.22 -65.91 54.52
C SER A 449 -41.16 -64.82 54.72
N ALA A 450 -40.99 -64.31 55.94
CA ALA A 450 -39.97 -63.31 56.26
C ALA A 450 -38.54 -63.85 56.04
N VAL A 451 -38.27 -65.10 56.43
CA VAL A 451 -36.99 -65.77 56.18
C VAL A 451 -36.72 -65.93 54.68
N GLU A 452 -37.72 -66.31 53.90
CA GLU A 452 -37.57 -66.42 52.44
C GLU A 452 -37.34 -65.05 51.80
N ASN A 453 -38.04 -64.01 52.24
CA ASN A 453 -37.80 -62.64 51.80
C ASN A 453 -36.38 -62.17 52.15
N LEU A 454 -35.88 -62.48 53.34
CA LEU A 454 -34.50 -62.17 53.73
C LEU A 454 -33.48 -62.90 52.86
N ARG A 455 -33.73 -64.17 52.51
CA ARG A 455 -32.88 -64.95 51.60
C ARG A 455 -32.84 -64.36 50.19
N ASN A 456 -33.99 -63.93 49.69
CA ASN A 456 -34.09 -63.25 48.40
C ASN A 456 -33.34 -61.91 48.41
N LEU A 457 -33.48 -61.11 49.49
CA LEU A 457 -32.73 -59.87 49.67
C LEU A 457 -31.22 -60.11 49.77
N GLU A 458 -30.79 -61.19 50.42
CA GLU A 458 -29.37 -61.59 50.44
C GLU A 458 -28.87 -61.95 49.04
N GLY A 459 -29.69 -62.63 48.23
CA GLY A 459 -29.42 -62.87 46.81
C GLY A 459 -29.25 -61.58 46.03
N VAL A 460 -30.19 -60.64 46.15
CA VAL A 460 -30.12 -59.32 45.51
C VAL A 460 -28.89 -58.53 45.97
N ALA A 461 -28.56 -58.57 47.26
CA ALA A 461 -27.37 -57.91 47.79
C ALA A 461 -26.07 -58.52 47.25
N LYS A 462 -26.03 -59.85 47.05
CA LYS A 462 -24.90 -60.54 46.42
C LYS A 462 -24.76 -60.17 44.95
N ASP A 463 -25.86 -60.10 44.21
CA ASP A 463 -25.86 -59.67 42.81
C ASP A 463 -25.45 -58.21 42.67
N ALA A 464 -25.93 -57.33 43.55
CA ALA A 464 -25.50 -55.95 43.62
C ALA A 464 -23.99 -55.84 43.90
N ARG A 465 -23.46 -56.62 44.85
CA ARG A 465 -22.02 -56.68 45.13
C ARG A 465 -21.21 -57.14 43.91
N ASN A 466 -21.68 -58.17 43.20
CA ASN A 466 -21.05 -58.65 41.98
C ASN A 466 -21.11 -57.61 40.85
N ASN A 467 -22.19 -56.82 40.77
CA ASN A 467 -22.31 -55.74 39.81
C ASN A 467 -21.36 -54.58 40.13
N PHE A 468 -21.28 -54.18 41.40
CA PHE A 468 -20.29 -53.19 41.85
C PHE A 468 -18.86 -53.63 41.57
N GLN A 469 -18.55 -54.91 41.81
CA GLN A 469 -17.22 -55.45 41.49
C GLN A 469 -16.90 -55.36 39.99
N ARG A 470 -17.85 -55.70 39.10
CA ARG A 470 -17.69 -55.51 37.66
C ARG A 470 -17.49 -54.05 37.27
N LEU A 471 -18.23 -53.13 37.89
CA LEU A 471 -18.07 -51.69 37.65
C LEU A 471 -16.71 -51.18 38.13
N ILE A 472 -16.16 -51.73 39.22
CA ILE A 472 -14.80 -51.42 39.67
C ILE A 472 -13.78 -51.89 38.63
N GLU A 473 -13.87 -53.15 38.18
CA GLU A 473 -12.98 -53.70 37.14
C GLU A 473 -13.08 -52.94 35.81
N GLU A 474 -14.28 -52.49 35.44
CA GLU A 474 -14.50 -51.66 34.25
C GLU A 474 -13.88 -50.28 34.42
N ASN A 475 -14.03 -49.65 35.58
CA ASN A 475 -13.36 -48.38 35.89
C ASN A 475 -11.84 -48.52 35.88
N GLU A 476 -11.28 -49.60 36.40
CA GLU A 476 -9.83 -49.87 36.34
C GLU A 476 -9.36 -49.97 34.89
N LYS A 477 -10.05 -50.73 34.04
CA LYS A 477 -9.76 -50.81 32.60
C LYS A 477 -9.85 -49.46 31.91
N LEU A 478 -10.90 -48.68 32.21
CA LEU A 478 -11.05 -47.33 31.68
C LEU A 478 -9.88 -46.44 32.12
N ASN A 479 -9.44 -46.56 33.37
CA ASN A 479 -8.32 -45.79 33.89
C ASN A 479 -6.98 -46.22 33.24
N GLU A 480 -6.78 -47.50 32.97
CA GLU A 480 -5.64 -47.99 32.18
C GLU A 480 -5.65 -47.42 30.77
N THR A 481 -6.82 -47.41 30.10
CA THR A 481 -6.94 -46.79 28.76
C THR A 481 -6.71 -45.28 28.79
N LEU A 482 -7.17 -44.59 29.85
CA LEU A 482 -6.93 -43.16 30.04
C LEU A 482 -5.43 -42.87 30.24
N ASN A 483 -4.74 -43.70 31.02
CA ASN A 483 -3.30 -43.56 31.22
C ASN A 483 -2.51 -43.85 29.93
N ALA A 484 -2.91 -44.88 29.17
CA ALA A 484 -2.29 -45.20 27.90
C ALA A 484 -2.51 -44.09 26.85
N THR A 485 -3.71 -43.54 26.76
CA THR A 485 -4.02 -42.41 25.87
C THR A 485 -3.29 -41.13 26.29
N SER A 486 -3.20 -40.86 27.60
CA SER A 486 -2.39 -39.74 28.14
C SER A 486 -0.89 -39.93 27.88
N GLY A 487 -0.39 -41.17 27.88
CA GLY A 487 0.96 -41.50 27.44
C GLY A 487 1.18 -41.14 25.97
N ARG A 488 0.32 -41.64 25.08
CA ARG A 488 0.37 -41.32 23.64
C ARG A 488 0.25 -39.83 23.34
N LEU A 489 -0.57 -39.09 24.09
CA LEU A 489 -0.66 -37.64 23.94
C LEU A 489 0.64 -36.93 24.29
N ARG A 490 1.32 -37.36 25.37
CA ARG A 490 2.65 -36.84 25.72
C ARG A 490 3.69 -37.17 24.64
N ASP A 491 3.66 -38.40 24.11
CA ASP A 491 4.57 -38.78 23.01
C ASP A 491 4.34 -37.90 21.78
N LEU A 492 3.07 -37.72 21.36
CA LEU A 492 2.70 -36.83 20.25
C LEU A 492 3.09 -35.37 20.51
N GLU A 493 2.97 -34.90 21.74
CA GLU A 493 3.40 -33.56 22.13
C GLU A 493 4.92 -33.42 21.98
N THR A 494 5.71 -34.42 22.39
CA THR A 494 7.17 -34.40 22.17
C THR A 494 7.53 -34.46 20.68
N GLU A 495 6.81 -35.23 19.87
CA GLU A 495 6.98 -35.28 18.42
C GLU A 495 6.66 -33.92 17.78
N LEU A 496 5.58 -33.25 18.22
CA LEU A 496 5.23 -31.92 17.75
C LEU A 496 6.31 -30.89 18.08
N TYR A 497 6.88 -30.92 19.29
CA TYR A 497 8.02 -30.07 19.64
C TYR A 497 9.23 -30.34 18.75
N ALA A 498 9.57 -31.61 18.50
CA ALA A 498 10.68 -31.97 17.62
C ALA A 498 10.46 -31.53 16.16
N VAL A 499 9.23 -31.67 15.65
CA VAL A 499 8.84 -31.19 14.30
C VAL A 499 8.91 -29.67 14.25
N ASN A 500 8.46 -28.97 15.29
CA ASN A 500 8.53 -27.52 15.36
C ASN A 500 9.98 -27.02 15.38
N ASP A 501 10.86 -27.63 16.17
CA ASP A 501 12.30 -27.32 16.19
C ASP A 501 12.93 -27.55 14.81
N LYS A 502 12.59 -28.66 14.16
CA LYS A 502 13.07 -28.95 12.80
C LYS A 502 12.53 -27.95 11.78
N SER A 503 11.28 -27.52 11.92
CA SER A 503 10.70 -26.46 11.08
C SER A 503 11.41 -25.12 11.29
N GLN A 504 11.74 -24.75 12.53
CA GLN A 504 12.48 -23.53 12.81
C GLN A 504 13.90 -23.59 12.25
N HIS A 505 14.57 -24.74 12.35
CA HIS A 505 15.87 -24.97 11.71
C HIS A 505 15.79 -24.77 10.19
N LEU A 506 14.83 -25.40 9.52
CA LEU A 506 14.62 -25.26 8.07
C LEU A 506 14.29 -23.82 7.68
N LEU A 507 13.52 -23.09 8.49
CA LEU A 507 13.25 -21.67 8.28
C LEU A 507 14.53 -20.83 8.39
N GLY A 508 15.42 -21.17 9.34
CA GLY A 508 16.74 -20.59 9.49
C GLY A 508 17.63 -20.84 8.27
N GLU A 509 17.70 -22.10 7.80
CA GLU A 509 18.43 -22.47 6.57
C GLU A 509 17.88 -21.75 5.35
N HIS A 510 16.55 -21.68 5.19
CA HIS A 510 15.94 -20.96 4.07
C HIS A 510 16.19 -19.44 4.16
N ALA A 511 16.27 -18.85 5.36
CA ALA A 511 16.68 -17.47 5.52
C ALA A 511 18.16 -17.26 5.12
N HIS A 512 19.03 -18.21 5.49
CA HIS A 512 20.43 -18.20 5.07
C HIS A 512 20.59 -18.31 3.56
N PHE A 513 19.94 -19.27 2.91
CA PHE A 513 19.95 -19.40 1.44
C PHE A 513 19.39 -18.16 0.74
N ARG A 514 18.36 -17.51 1.30
CA ARG A 514 17.88 -16.21 0.78
C ARG A 514 18.97 -15.14 0.87
N ALA A 515 19.63 -15.01 2.02
CA ALA A 515 20.72 -14.05 2.20
C ALA A 515 21.90 -14.33 1.25
N GLU A 516 22.28 -15.60 1.07
CA GLU A 516 23.32 -15.99 0.11
C GLU A 516 22.92 -15.68 -1.33
N ARG A 517 21.68 -15.97 -1.71
CA ARG A 517 21.15 -15.65 -3.02
C ARG A 517 21.12 -14.15 -3.27
N ASP A 518 20.65 -13.37 -2.31
CA ASP A 518 20.56 -11.90 -2.44
C ASP A 518 21.97 -11.29 -2.50
N SER A 519 22.93 -11.82 -1.73
CA SER A 519 24.37 -11.49 -1.83
C SER A 519 24.97 -11.88 -3.19
N ALA A 520 24.58 -13.02 -3.76
CA ALA A 520 24.99 -13.42 -5.10
C ALA A 520 24.39 -12.50 -6.19
N ILE A 521 23.13 -12.08 -6.03
CA ILE A 521 22.48 -11.10 -6.91
C ILE A 521 23.22 -9.77 -6.88
N GLU A 522 23.59 -9.27 -5.69
CA GLU A 522 24.36 -8.03 -5.58
C GLU A 522 25.76 -8.15 -6.20
N ARG A 523 26.44 -9.29 -6.02
CA ARG A 523 27.70 -9.56 -6.71
C ARG A 523 27.54 -9.59 -8.24
N LEU A 524 26.46 -10.17 -8.75
CA LEU A 524 26.15 -10.18 -10.18
C LEU A 524 25.83 -8.78 -10.70
N ARG A 525 25.06 -7.98 -9.96
CA ARG A 525 24.78 -6.56 -10.30
C ARG A 525 26.06 -5.74 -10.34
N GLY A 526 26.95 -5.93 -9.36
CA GLY A 526 28.28 -5.31 -9.34
C GLY A 526 29.10 -5.69 -10.57
N ALA A 527 29.18 -6.99 -10.88
CA ALA A 527 29.91 -7.49 -12.05
C ALA A 527 29.31 -6.99 -13.38
N GLU A 528 27.97 -6.87 -13.47
CA GLU A 528 27.29 -6.34 -14.65
C GLU A 528 27.55 -4.85 -14.84
N SER A 529 27.53 -4.07 -13.75
CA SER A 529 27.92 -2.65 -13.76
C SER A 529 29.39 -2.47 -14.18
N GLU A 530 30.30 -3.29 -13.65
CA GLU A 530 31.71 -3.28 -14.06
C GLU A 530 31.90 -3.66 -15.53
N ALA A 531 31.17 -4.68 -16.00
CA ALA A 531 31.18 -5.07 -17.40
C ALA A 531 30.64 -3.96 -18.30
N GLN A 532 29.59 -3.25 -17.88
CA GLN A 532 29.06 -2.12 -18.61
C GLN A 532 30.05 -0.94 -18.64
N ALA A 533 30.66 -0.60 -17.50
CA ALA A 533 31.72 0.41 -17.46
C ALA A 533 32.91 0.02 -18.35
N ALA A 534 33.25 -1.27 -18.44
CA ALA A 534 34.28 -1.75 -19.36
C ALA A 534 33.86 -1.59 -20.83
N ARG A 535 32.59 -1.86 -21.18
CA ARG A 535 32.04 -1.60 -22.53
C ARG A 535 32.08 -0.11 -22.87
N ASP A 536 31.68 0.76 -21.94
CA ASP A 536 31.70 2.20 -22.15
C ASP A 536 33.13 2.74 -22.30
N ARG A 537 34.10 2.19 -21.55
CA ARG A 537 35.53 2.48 -21.75
C ARG A 537 36.01 2.00 -23.12
N ALA A 538 35.62 0.80 -23.55
CA ALA A 538 35.97 0.30 -24.87
C ALA A 538 35.35 1.16 -25.99
N ALA A 539 34.12 1.65 -25.80
CA ALA A 539 33.48 2.58 -26.73
C ALA A 539 34.23 3.92 -26.82
N ARG A 540 34.62 4.49 -25.67
CA ARG A 540 35.46 5.71 -25.63
C ARG A 540 36.81 5.51 -26.31
N ILE A 541 37.50 4.41 -26.03
CA ILE A 541 38.77 4.07 -26.70
C ILE A 541 38.57 3.94 -28.22
N SER A 542 37.45 3.35 -28.66
CA SER A 542 37.12 3.28 -30.09
C SER A 542 36.88 4.66 -30.69
N GLU A 543 36.20 5.55 -29.99
CA GLU A 543 35.96 6.93 -30.42
C GLU A 543 37.26 7.75 -30.47
N GLU A 544 38.12 7.63 -29.45
CA GLU A 544 39.46 8.21 -29.43
C GLU A 544 40.32 7.69 -30.58
N HIS A 545 40.26 6.40 -30.90
CA HIS A 545 40.93 5.85 -32.07
C HIS A 545 40.38 6.39 -33.39
N GLU A 546 39.07 6.61 -33.50
CA GLU A 546 38.44 7.26 -34.66
C GLU A 546 38.94 8.70 -34.81
N GLN A 547 38.95 9.46 -33.70
CA GLN A 547 39.46 10.83 -33.66
C GLN A 547 40.95 10.88 -34.03
N LEU A 548 41.77 9.97 -33.50
CA LEU A 548 43.19 9.85 -33.86
C LEU A 548 43.38 9.51 -35.34
N ARG A 549 42.54 8.65 -35.92
CA ARG A 549 42.58 8.36 -37.36
C ARG A 549 42.24 9.60 -38.19
N ASN A 550 41.23 10.37 -37.78
CA ASN A 550 40.82 11.60 -38.46
C ASN A 550 41.89 12.70 -38.35
N THR A 551 42.50 12.88 -37.18
CA THR A 551 43.60 13.84 -37.02
C THR A 551 44.84 13.40 -37.80
N HIS A 552 45.17 12.11 -37.80
CA HIS A 552 46.25 11.57 -38.61
C HIS A 552 46.01 11.80 -40.11
N ALA A 553 44.79 11.57 -40.61
CA ALA A 553 44.42 11.87 -41.99
C ALA A 553 44.56 13.37 -42.31
N ALA A 554 44.07 14.25 -41.44
CA ALA A 554 44.21 15.70 -41.60
C ALA A 554 45.68 16.15 -41.60
N THR A 555 46.53 15.58 -40.73
CA THR A 555 47.97 15.86 -40.73
C THR A 555 48.67 15.36 -41.99
N LEU A 556 48.25 14.21 -42.55
CA LEU A 556 48.78 13.74 -43.83
C LEU A 556 48.40 14.68 -44.98
N ASP A 557 47.20 15.22 -44.99
CA ASP A 557 46.79 16.20 -45.99
C ASP A 557 47.52 17.55 -45.82
N GLN A 558 47.76 17.99 -44.59
CA GLN A 558 48.64 19.13 -44.33
C GLN A 558 50.07 18.89 -44.81
N LEU A 559 50.64 17.70 -44.57
CA LEU A 559 51.97 17.33 -45.07
C LEU A 559 52.01 17.31 -46.60
N ARG A 560 50.95 16.82 -47.26
CA ARG A 560 50.83 16.88 -48.73
C ARG A 560 50.77 18.32 -49.23
N SER A 561 50.00 19.19 -48.57
CA SER A 561 49.94 20.62 -48.89
C SER A 561 51.31 21.29 -48.73
N LEU A 562 51.98 21.07 -47.60
CA LEU A 562 53.32 21.60 -47.34
C LEU A 562 54.36 21.06 -48.34
N THR A 563 54.22 19.81 -48.78
CA THR A 563 55.08 19.24 -49.82
C THR A 563 54.85 19.94 -51.16
N ALA A 564 53.59 20.16 -51.54
CA ALA A 564 53.26 20.90 -52.76
C ALA A 564 53.72 22.37 -52.70
N GLU A 565 53.63 23.01 -51.54
CA GLU A 565 54.18 24.36 -51.28
C GLU A 565 55.70 24.37 -51.36
N ALA A 566 56.38 23.35 -50.83
CA ALA A 566 57.83 23.21 -50.92
C ALA A 566 58.28 23.01 -52.37
N ASP A 567 57.58 22.19 -53.15
CA ASP A 567 57.84 22.00 -54.58
C ASP A 567 57.58 23.30 -55.36
N ALA A 568 56.49 24.02 -55.08
CA ALA A 568 56.22 25.31 -55.69
C ALA A 568 57.27 26.38 -55.32
N ALA A 569 57.76 26.36 -54.07
CA ALA A 569 58.84 27.23 -53.62
C ALA A 569 60.17 26.88 -54.30
N LYS A 570 60.43 25.59 -54.54
CA LYS A 570 61.58 25.11 -55.30
C LYS A 570 61.50 25.57 -56.76
N ASP A 571 60.35 25.45 -57.41
CA ASP A 571 60.12 25.95 -58.76
C ASP A 571 60.26 27.47 -58.85
N ALA A 572 59.80 28.20 -57.82
CA ALA A 572 59.97 29.65 -57.73
C ALA A 572 61.44 30.05 -57.51
N ALA A 573 62.17 29.29 -56.68
CA ALA A 573 63.60 29.49 -56.47
C ALA A 573 64.39 29.20 -57.75
N GLN A 574 64.01 28.17 -58.51
CA GLN A 574 64.61 27.85 -59.79
C GLN A 574 64.34 28.94 -60.85
N ARG A 575 63.10 29.43 -60.95
CA ARG A 575 62.79 30.59 -61.81
C ARG A 575 63.59 31.84 -61.42
N ARG A 576 63.76 32.10 -60.12
CA ARG A 576 64.62 33.20 -59.65
C ARG A 576 66.10 32.97 -59.97
N ALA A 577 66.57 31.73 -59.94
CA ALA A 577 67.93 31.39 -60.34
C ALA A 577 68.15 31.64 -61.84
N GLU A 578 67.22 31.20 -62.68
CA GLU A 578 67.22 31.47 -64.13
C GLU A 578 67.13 32.98 -64.43
N GLU A 579 66.31 33.73 -63.68
CA GLU A 579 66.22 35.19 -63.78
C GLU A 579 67.50 35.89 -63.33
N ASN A 580 68.15 35.42 -62.26
CA ASN A 580 69.44 35.93 -61.82
C ASN A 580 70.55 35.61 -62.82
N GLU A 581 70.53 34.44 -63.47
CA GLU A 581 71.46 34.07 -64.53
C GLU A 581 71.26 34.99 -65.75
N LYS A 582 70.01 35.25 -66.14
CA LYS A 582 69.69 36.24 -67.18
C LYS A 582 70.15 37.64 -66.81
N LEU A 583 69.90 38.09 -65.59
CA LEU A 583 70.38 39.39 -65.08
C LEU A 583 71.91 39.45 -65.05
N THR A 584 72.58 38.33 -64.79
CA THR A 584 74.05 38.23 -64.85
C THR A 584 74.53 38.40 -66.29
N CYS A 585 73.90 37.75 -67.28
CA CYS A 585 74.19 37.99 -68.69
C CYS A 585 73.91 39.44 -69.13
N ASP A 586 72.82 40.05 -68.64
CA ASP A 586 72.49 41.45 -68.92
C ASP A 586 73.53 42.40 -68.27
N LEU A 587 74.02 42.08 -67.08
CA LEU A 587 75.10 42.81 -66.41
C LEU A 587 76.44 42.64 -67.12
N GLU A 588 76.76 41.45 -67.63
CA GLU A 588 77.95 41.20 -68.46
C GLU A 588 77.86 41.98 -69.79
N TYR A 589 76.69 41.98 -70.44
CA TYR A 589 76.43 42.79 -71.62
C TYR A 589 76.55 44.29 -71.33
N MET A 590 76.02 44.75 -70.19
CA MET A 590 76.16 46.15 -69.76
C MET A 590 77.60 46.48 -69.37
N ALA A 591 78.37 45.53 -68.82
CA ALA A 591 79.79 45.69 -68.53
C ALA A 591 80.62 45.76 -69.81
N GLU A 592 80.35 44.93 -70.82
CA GLU A 592 80.95 45.05 -72.16
C GLU A 592 80.60 46.38 -72.82
N LYS A 593 79.33 46.81 -72.70
CA LYS A 593 78.89 48.12 -73.20
C LYS A 593 79.61 49.26 -72.46
N MET A 594 79.79 49.15 -71.15
CA MET A 594 80.57 50.12 -70.37
C MET A 594 82.04 50.11 -70.77
N GLN A 595 82.64 48.94 -70.96
CA GLN A 595 84.02 48.79 -71.44
C GLN A 595 84.19 49.37 -72.85
N LYS A 596 83.18 49.23 -73.71
CA LYS A 596 83.12 49.89 -75.01
C LYS A 596 83.04 51.42 -74.88
N THR A 597 82.18 51.94 -74.00
CA THR A 597 82.12 53.40 -73.75
C THR A 597 83.39 53.94 -73.09
N GLU A 598 84.07 53.14 -72.27
CA GLU A 598 85.35 53.47 -71.65
C GLU A 598 86.46 53.48 -72.72
N SER A 599 86.42 52.56 -73.70
CA SER A 599 87.31 52.56 -74.86
C SER A 599 87.05 53.75 -75.79
N GLU A 600 85.80 54.13 -76.01
CA GLU A 600 85.41 55.32 -76.78
C GLU A 600 85.80 56.61 -76.05
N LYS A 601 85.75 56.61 -74.71
CA LYS A 601 86.25 57.70 -73.85
C LYS A 601 87.77 57.78 -73.89
N LYS A 602 88.48 56.64 -73.91
CA LYS A 602 89.93 56.58 -74.08
C LYS A 602 90.35 57.08 -75.48
N ASP A 603 89.60 56.73 -76.51
CA ASP A 603 89.79 57.25 -77.87
C ASP A 603 89.47 58.76 -77.95
N ALA A 604 88.45 59.24 -77.23
CA ALA A 604 88.15 60.67 -77.12
C ALA A 604 89.23 61.43 -76.32
N GLN A 605 89.81 60.79 -75.31
CA GLN A 605 90.92 61.32 -74.52
C GLN A 605 92.21 61.35 -75.34
N GLU A 606 92.48 60.33 -76.15
CA GLU A 606 93.58 60.33 -77.14
C GLU A 606 93.36 61.35 -78.26
N ARG A 607 92.12 61.60 -78.68
CA ARG A 607 91.79 62.74 -79.56
C ARG A 607 92.04 64.07 -78.86
N SER A 608 91.74 64.19 -77.57
CA SER A 608 92.06 65.41 -76.80
C SER A 608 93.57 65.61 -76.67
N VAL A 609 94.34 64.52 -76.49
CA VAL A 609 95.81 64.58 -76.45
C VAL A 609 96.39 64.94 -77.82
N ARG A 610 95.83 64.41 -78.93
CA ARG A 610 96.21 64.85 -80.28
C ARG A 610 95.86 66.32 -80.55
N ILE A 611 94.72 66.79 -80.06
CA ILE A 611 94.34 68.22 -80.13
C ILE A 611 95.29 69.07 -79.27
N ILE A 612 95.79 68.56 -78.14
CA ILE A 612 96.78 69.24 -77.30
C ILE A 612 98.15 69.27 -78.00
N GLU A 613 98.62 68.17 -78.59
CA GLU A 613 99.86 68.13 -79.39
C GLU A 613 99.77 69.00 -80.66
N GLU A 614 98.60 69.07 -81.29
CA GLU A 614 98.33 69.95 -82.43
C GLU A 614 98.27 71.42 -81.98
N ASN A 615 97.73 71.71 -80.78
CA ASN A 615 97.82 73.03 -80.16
C ASN A 615 99.24 73.41 -79.73
N GLU A 616 100.08 72.46 -79.33
CA GLU A 616 101.50 72.70 -79.03
C GLU A 616 102.31 72.97 -80.31
N LYS A 617 102.03 72.26 -81.41
CA LYS A 617 102.57 72.61 -82.74
C LYS A 617 102.05 73.95 -83.26
N LEU A 618 100.78 74.27 -82.99
CA LEU A 618 100.23 75.60 -83.25
C LEU A 618 100.84 76.66 -82.34
N GLN A 619 101.23 76.35 -81.10
CA GLN A 619 101.97 77.26 -80.21
C GLN A 619 103.43 77.45 -80.62
N GLU A 620 104.10 76.42 -81.16
CA GLU A 620 105.45 76.56 -81.73
C GLU A 620 105.43 77.43 -82.99
N THR A 621 104.44 77.26 -83.87
CA THR A 621 104.22 78.19 -85.00
C THR A 621 103.71 79.57 -84.57
N HIS A 622 102.97 79.68 -83.46
CA HIS A 622 102.56 80.95 -82.84
C HIS A 622 103.71 81.65 -82.11
N SER A 623 104.75 80.92 -81.66
CA SER A 623 105.96 81.45 -81.04
C SER A 623 107.01 81.91 -82.07
N ALA A 624 107.09 81.23 -83.22
CA ALA A 624 107.85 81.69 -84.38
C ALA A 624 107.23 82.97 -84.98
N THR A 625 105.89 83.01 -85.13
CA THR A 625 105.17 84.23 -85.54
C THR A 625 105.11 85.30 -84.43
N LEU A 626 105.24 84.95 -83.14
CA LEU A 626 105.47 85.93 -82.06
C LEU A 626 106.90 86.50 -82.04
N GLY A 627 107.88 85.81 -82.63
CA GLY A 627 109.22 86.33 -82.91
C GLY A 627 109.19 87.37 -84.03
N GLU A 628 108.44 87.10 -85.09
CA GLU A 628 108.15 88.06 -86.16
C GLU A 628 107.25 89.20 -85.67
N VAL A 629 106.28 88.95 -84.78
CA VAL A 629 105.46 89.99 -84.12
C VAL A 629 106.26 90.75 -83.06
N LYS A 630 107.36 90.22 -82.51
CA LYS A 630 108.30 90.98 -81.65
C LYS A 630 109.26 91.86 -82.46
N GLY A 631 109.67 91.42 -83.65
CA GLY A 631 110.38 92.25 -84.63
C GLY A 631 109.49 93.36 -85.20
N LEU A 632 108.25 93.00 -85.59
CA LEU A 632 107.21 93.94 -85.98
C LEU A 632 106.74 94.79 -84.81
N LYS A 633 106.91 94.38 -83.54
CA LYS A 633 106.59 95.21 -82.36
C LYS A 633 107.69 96.20 -82.02
N ALA A 634 108.97 95.91 -82.27
CA ALA A 634 110.03 96.90 -82.19
C ALA A 634 109.98 97.90 -83.37
N GLU A 635 109.62 97.44 -84.56
CA GLU A 635 109.29 98.31 -85.70
C GLU A 635 107.98 99.07 -85.49
N VAL A 636 106.96 98.47 -84.86
CA VAL A 636 105.71 99.16 -84.50
C VAL A 636 105.93 100.10 -83.34
N ASP A 637 106.80 99.85 -82.35
CA ASP A 637 107.08 100.80 -81.27
C ASP A 637 107.99 101.94 -81.77
N ALA A 638 108.94 101.70 -82.68
CA ALA A 638 109.68 102.76 -83.38
C ALA A 638 108.83 103.55 -84.39
N ALA A 639 107.94 102.87 -85.13
CA ALA A 639 106.93 103.49 -85.99
C ALA A 639 105.81 104.13 -85.18
N ARG A 640 105.57 103.73 -83.92
CA ARG A 640 104.62 104.33 -82.98
C ARG A 640 105.24 105.52 -82.28
N ASP A 641 106.55 105.57 -82.03
CA ASP A 641 107.24 106.77 -81.54
C ASP A 641 107.47 107.80 -82.67
N ASP A 642 107.66 107.35 -83.92
CA ASP A 642 107.64 108.22 -85.11
C ASP A 642 106.19 108.63 -85.47
N ALA A 643 105.21 107.73 -85.36
CA ALA A 643 103.80 108.04 -85.49
C ALA A 643 103.25 108.80 -84.29
N GLN A 644 103.83 108.78 -83.10
CA GLN A 644 103.44 109.63 -81.95
C GLN A 644 104.07 111.00 -82.06
N ARG A 645 105.27 111.15 -82.64
CA ARG A 645 105.79 112.46 -83.06
C ARG A 645 104.96 113.05 -84.20
N ARG A 646 104.66 112.27 -85.24
CA ARG A 646 103.75 112.69 -86.32
C ARG A 646 102.30 112.80 -85.86
N ALA A 647 101.83 112.08 -84.84
CA ALA A 647 100.49 112.23 -84.28
C ALA A 647 100.41 113.37 -83.27
N ALA A 648 101.49 113.78 -82.62
CA ALA A 648 101.52 115.03 -81.86
C ALA A 648 101.54 116.25 -82.81
N GLU A 649 102.26 116.15 -83.94
CA GLU A 649 102.30 117.17 -84.97
C GLU A 649 101.01 117.19 -85.82
N ASN A 650 100.45 116.02 -86.15
CA ASN A 650 99.11 115.88 -86.72
C ASN A 650 98.01 116.20 -85.71
N ALA A 651 98.17 116.02 -84.40
CA ALA A 651 97.18 116.50 -83.42
C ALA A 651 97.21 118.02 -83.32
N LYS A 652 98.37 118.65 -83.50
CA LYS A 652 98.50 120.11 -83.61
C LYS A 652 97.85 120.63 -84.90
N LEU A 653 98.10 119.98 -86.05
CA LEU A 653 97.45 120.32 -87.31
C LEU A 653 95.96 119.93 -87.32
N HIS A 654 95.54 118.81 -86.72
CA HIS A 654 94.14 118.39 -86.59
C HIS A 654 93.37 119.27 -85.63
N LEU A 655 93.97 119.81 -84.56
CA LEU A 655 93.29 120.83 -83.74
C LEU A 655 93.08 122.13 -84.52
N GLU A 656 94.02 122.51 -85.40
CA GLU A 656 93.87 123.65 -86.31
C GLU A 656 92.86 123.36 -87.46
N LEU A 657 92.78 122.11 -87.95
CA LEU A 657 91.89 121.66 -89.04
C LEU A 657 90.49 121.27 -88.54
N GLU A 658 90.33 120.72 -87.34
CA GLU A 658 89.04 120.49 -86.69
C GLU A 658 88.47 121.79 -86.14
N CYS A 659 89.25 122.73 -85.62
CA CYS A 659 88.72 124.07 -85.32
C CYS A 659 88.20 124.80 -86.59
N ALA A 660 88.69 124.42 -87.79
CA ALA A 660 88.14 124.84 -89.07
C ALA A 660 86.98 123.94 -89.57
N ALA A 661 87.06 122.62 -89.41
CA ALA A 661 86.04 121.66 -89.85
C ALA A 661 84.84 121.57 -88.90
N GLU A 662 84.96 122.02 -87.66
CA GLU A 662 83.89 122.21 -86.70
C GLU A 662 83.16 123.53 -86.98
N LYS A 663 83.84 124.54 -87.56
CA LYS A 663 83.14 125.67 -88.20
C LYS A 663 82.40 125.24 -89.47
N VAL A 664 82.94 124.33 -90.28
CA VAL A 664 82.25 123.82 -91.48
C VAL A 664 81.13 122.83 -91.15
N ARG A 665 81.33 121.90 -90.20
CA ARG A 665 80.29 120.95 -89.75
C ARG A 665 79.24 121.59 -88.86
N SER A 666 79.55 122.68 -88.14
CA SER A 666 78.51 123.54 -87.58
C SER A 666 77.64 124.11 -88.68
N THR A 667 78.20 124.55 -89.82
CA THR A 667 77.41 125.04 -90.96
C THR A 667 76.73 123.93 -91.78
N GLU A 668 77.32 122.73 -91.86
CA GLU A 668 76.71 121.57 -92.54
C GLU A 668 75.65 120.88 -91.69
N GLY A 669 75.83 120.79 -90.38
CA GLY A 669 74.81 120.34 -89.43
C GLY A 669 73.61 121.30 -89.37
N GLU A 670 73.85 122.61 -89.52
CA GLU A 670 72.78 123.59 -89.73
C GLU A 670 72.12 123.45 -91.11
N ALA A 671 72.88 123.12 -92.17
CA ALA A 671 72.33 122.92 -93.52
C ALA A 671 71.58 121.58 -93.69
N GLU A 672 72.00 120.51 -93.02
CA GLU A 672 71.41 119.18 -93.13
C GLU A 672 70.24 119.00 -92.16
N ALA A 673 70.31 119.56 -90.95
CA ALA A 673 69.11 119.76 -90.13
C ALA A 673 68.10 120.68 -90.83
N ALA A 674 68.54 121.67 -91.60
CA ALA A 674 67.66 122.46 -92.45
C ALA A 674 67.12 121.66 -93.66
N ARG A 675 67.88 120.72 -94.25
CA ARG A 675 67.40 119.85 -95.35
C ARG A 675 66.42 118.78 -94.86
N ASP A 676 66.68 118.14 -93.73
CA ASP A 676 65.75 117.15 -93.16
C ASP A 676 64.50 117.82 -92.59
N ALA A 677 64.65 119.00 -91.96
CA ALA A 677 63.50 119.83 -91.60
C ALA A 677 62.78 120.34 -92.85
N ALA A 678 63.48 120.68 -93.94
CA ALA A 678 62.87 121.08 -95.20
C ALA A 678 62.20 119.91 -95.93
N GLN A 679 62.73 118.68 -95.88
CA GLN A 679 62.10 117.49 -96.45
C GLN A 679 60.89 117.03 -95.64
N ARG A 680 60.94 117.15 -94.30
CA ARG A 680 59.77 116.92 -93.45
C ARG A 680 58.73 118.02 -93.62
N LEU A 681 59.15 119.28 -93.74
CA LEU A 681 58.26 120.38 -94.08
C LEU A 681 57.76 120.29 -95.52
N GLU A 682 58.52 119.77 -96.48
CA GLU A 682 58.06 119.48 -97.85
C GLU A 682 57.02 118.38 -97.80
N ALA A 683 57.27 117.25 -97.15
CA ALA A 683 56.26 116.20 -96.98
C ALA A 683 54.99 116.70 -96.25
N ASP A 684 55.14 117.52 -95.20
CA ASP A 684 54.00 118.14 -94.50
C ASP A 684 53.34 119.26 -95.33
N LEU A 685 54.08 120.00 -96.14
CA LEU A 685 53.57 121.04 -97.05
C LEU A 685 52.94 120.42 -98.29
N GLU A 686 53.36 119.24 -98.71
CA GLU A 686 52.81 118.48 -99.84
C GLU A 686 51.52 117.78 -99.38
N ALA A 687 51.50 117.20 -98.16
CA ALA A 687 50.26 116.76 -97.51
C ALA A 687 49.31 117.93 -97.20
N ARG A 688 49.81 119.09 -96.76
CA ARG A 688 49.00 120.31 -96.59
C ARG A 688 48.63 120.95 -97.92
N SER A 689 49.42 120.80 -98.98
CA SER A 689 49.15 121.27 -100.33
C SER A 689 48.03 120.45 -100.92
N GLU A 690 48.08 119.12 -100.80
CA GLU A 690 46.96 118.24 -101.16
C GLU A 690 45.71 118.58 -100.34
N SER A 691 45.84 118.79 -99.02
CA SER A 691 44.70 119.22 -98.18
C SER A 691 44.22 120.65 -98.47
N LEU A 692 45.09 121.57 -98.90
CA LEU A 692 44.75 122.94 -99.27
C LEU A 692 44.23 123.02 -100.69
N GLU A 693 44.66 122.17 -101.61
CA GLU A 693 44.07 122.03 -102.94
C GLU A 693 42.69 121.41 -102.82
N GLN A 694 42.50 120.44 -101.92
CA GLN A 694 41.18 119.94 -101.53
C GLN A 694 40.32 121.08 -100.94
N ALA A 695 40.83 121.83 -99.96
CA ALA A 695 40.10 122.96 -99.37
C ALA A 695 39.93 124.15 -100.33
N ARG A 696 40.81 124.33 -101.31
CA ARG A 696 40.73 125.36 -102.36
C ARG A 696 39.75 124.93 -103.44
N GLY A 697 39.62 123.64 -103.73
CA GLY A 697 38.49 123.05 -104.45
C GLY A 697 37.18 123.37 -103.72
N ASP A 698 37.10 123.07 -102.42
CA ASP A 698 35.89 123.36 -101.62
C ASP A 698 35.58 124.88 -101.53
N VAL A 699 36.59 125.73 -101.36
CA VAL A 699 36.44 127.20 -101.35
C VAL A 699 36.14 127.74 -102.75
N GLN A 700 36.65 127.13 -103.81
CA GLN A 700 36.31 127.50 -105.18
C GLN A 700 34.86 127.12 -105.48
N ASP A 701 34.41 125.95 -105.05
CA ASP A 701 33.01 125.54 -105.13
C ASP A 701 32.10 126.49 -104.31
N GLU A 702 32.53 126.91 -103.12
CA GLU A 702 31.82 127.92 -102.32
C GLU A 702 31.91 129.34 -102.91
N ARG A 703 32.99 129.67 -103.63
CA ARG A 703 33.11 130.93 -104.37
C ARG A 703 32.27 130.92 -105.61
N ASP A 704 32.13 129.80 -106.29
CA ASP A 704 31.27 129.67 -107.47
C ASP A 704 29.81 129.65 -107.03
N ARG A 705 29.48 129.07 -105.87
CA ARG A 705 28.19 129.29 -105.18
C ARG A 705 27.99 130.74 -104.76
N ASN A 706 29.00 131.39 -104.16
CA ASN A 706 28.90 132.81 -103.78
C ASN A 706 28.87 133.75 -104.98
N ALA A 707 29.49 133.39 -106.10
CA ALA A 707 29.43 134.11 -107.35
C ALA A 707 28.02 133.95 -107.93
N GLY A 708 27.46 132.74 -107.92
CA GLY A 708 26.04 132.53 -108.22
C GLY A 708 25.11 133.35 -107.32
N LEU A 709 25.36 133.38 -106.01
CA LEU A 709 24.61 134.22 -105.07
C LEU A 709 24.86 135.72 -105.28
N ARG A 710 26.06 136.14 -105.67
CA ARG A 710 26.36 137.54 -105.99
C ARG A 710 25.78 137.94 -107.32
N ASP A 711 25.69 137.05 -108.29
CA ASP A 711 25.01 137.31 -109.55
C ASP A 711 23.50 137.37 -109.31
N GLU A 712 22.96 136.56 -108.40
CA GLU A 712 21.59 136.72 -107.90
C GLU A 712 21.43 138.02 -107.11
N THR A 713 22.36 138.38 -106.23
CA THR A 713 22.32 139.63 -105.45
C THR A 713 22.51 140.83 -106.37
N ALA A 714 23.36 140.77 -107.39
CA ALA A 714 23.58 141.80 -108.39
C ALA A 714 22.41 141.88 -109.37
N ALA A 715 21.73 140.77 -109.66
CA ALA A 715 20.44 140.79 -110.34
C ALA A 715 19.35 141.40 -109.44
N LEU A 716 19.42 141.21 -108.12
CA LEU A 716 18.55 141.84 -107.14
C LEU A 716 18.91 143.31 -106.89
N GLU A 717 20.17 143.72 -106.98
CA GLU A 717 20.65 145.10 -106.89
C GLU A 717 20.44 145.83 -108.21
N GLN A 718 20.55 145.17 -109.35
CA GLN A 718 20.02 145.71 -110.61
C GLN A 718 18.51 145.87 -110.52
N LYS A 719 17.79 145.02 -109.78
CA LYS A 719 16.37 145.25 -109.47
C LYS A 719 16.18 146.36 -108.44
N ILE A 720 17.02 146.50 -107.41
CA ILE A 720 16.91 147.54 -106.39
C ILE A 720 17.33 148.89 -106.94
N VAL A 721 18.40 148.99 -107.72
CA VAL A 721 18.83 150.20 -108.41
C VAL A 721 17.93 150.47 -109.62
N ALA A 722 17.32 149.48 -110.26
CA ALA A 722 16.17 149.74 -111.14
C ALA A 722 14.95 150.22 -110.35
N LEU A 723 14.79 149.77 -109.09
CA LEU A 723 13.77 150.27 -108.17
C LEU A 723 14.17 151.63 -107.57
N GLU A 724 15.43 152.02 -107.45
CA GLU A 724 15.93 153.33 -106.99
C GLU A 724 16.03 154.30 -108.17
N ALA A 725 16.28 153.79 -109.38
CA ALA A 725 15.98 154.45 -110.65
C ALA A 725 14.47 154.63 -110.87
N SER A 726 13.63 153.91 -110.11
CA SER A 726 12.17 154.11 -110.08
C SER A 726 11.73 154.97 -108.88
N ILE A 727 12.45 154.95 -107.75
CA ILE A 727 12.04 155.54 -106.46
C ILE A 727 12.79 156.84 -106.10
N ALA A 728 14.06 157.02 -106.45
CA ALA A 728 14.83 158.25 -106.21
C ALA A 728 14.98 159.14 -107.45
N ALA A 729 14.28 158.80 -108.53
CA ALA A 729 13.73 159.73 -109.53
C ALA A 729 12.79 160.81 -108.91
N CYS A 730 12.92 161.10 -107.62
CA CYS A 730 12.25 162.11 -106.81
C CYS A 730 13.19 162.49 -105.66
N GLY A 731 13.65 163.74 -105.65
CA GLY A 731 14.06 164.39 -104.39
C GLY A 731 15.55 164.49 -104.13
N LEU A 732 16.19 165.43 -104.83
CA LEU A 732 16.99 166.44 -104.14
C LEU A 732 16.22 166.94 -102.89
N HIS A 733 16.94 167.15 -101.78
CA HIS A 733 16.60 167.96 -100.59
C HIS A 733 16.58 167.22 -99.24
N GLY A 734 17.43 167.69 -98.31
CA GLY A 734 16.96 168.05 -96.96
C GLY A 734 17.54 167.30 -95.76
N LEU A 735 18.28 168.05 -94.92
CA LEU A 735 18.53 167.86 -93.48
C LEU A 735 19.37 166.64 -93.05
N GLY A 736 20.44 166.75 -92.26
CA GLY A 736 20.69 167.71 -91.20
C GLY A 736 20.39 167.08 -89.84
N ASN A 737 21.43 166.95 -89.02
CA ASN A 737 21.44 166.60 -87.59
C ASN A 737 21.14 165.13 -87.22
N TRP A 738 21.92 164.59 -86.28
CA TRP A 738 21.57 164.67 -84.84
C TRP A 738 22.06 163.43 -84.05
N LEU A 739 23.14 163.64 -83.28
CA LEU A 739 23.32 163.18 -81.89
C LEU A 739 22.92 161.75 -81.49
N GLY A 740 23.94 161.01 -81.06
CA GLY A 740 24.01 160.71 -79.63
C GLY A 740 24.24 159.26 -79.24
N ARG A 741 25.01 159.14 -78.14
CA ARG A 741 24.93 158.06 -77.14
C ARG A 741 25.46 156.69 -77.63
N SER A 742 26.24 155.93 -76.87
CA SER A 742 26.50 155.94 -75.45
C SER A 742 27.22 154.64 -75.09
N LYS A 743 28.26 154.74 -74.23
CA LYS A 743 28.62 153.79 -73.15
C LYS A 743 29.09 152.40 -73.61
N ARG A 744 29.97 151.67 -72.94
CA ARG A 744 30.66 151.62 -71.63
C ARG A 744 31.61 150.40 -71.83
N SER A 745 32.71 150.13 -71.15
CA SER A 745 33.39 150.69 -69.99
C SER A 745 34.64 149.81 -69.75
N SER A 746 35.64 150.41 -69.06
CA SER A 746 36.44 149.82 -67.96
C SER A 746 37.42 148.67 -68.29
N THR A 747 38.68 148.65 -67.83
CA THR A 747 39.30 149.36 -66.68
C THR A 747 40.83 149.16 -66.64
N ALA A 748 41.55 150.27 -66.36
CA ALA A 748 42.71 150.41 -65.45
C ALA A 748 44.03 149.63 -65.77
N ARG A 749 45.26 150.12 -65.58
CA ARG A 749 45.77 151.23 -64.76
C ARG A 749 47.28 151.47 -65.06
N SER A 750 47.64 152.75 -65.28
CA SER A 750 48.86 153.47 -64.78
C SER A 750 50.26 153.17 -65.38
N LYS A 751 50.94 154.18 -65.96
CA LYS A 751 51.91 155.18 -65.36
C LYS A 751 53.36 154.66 -65.48
N SER A 752 54.46 155.42 -65.57
CA SER A 752 54.82 156.83 -65.77
C SER A 752 56.36 156.94 -65.55
N VAL A 753 57.02 158.02 -66.02
CA VAL A 753 58.29 158.62 -65.50
C VAL A 753 59.59 157.88 -65.92
N LYS A 754 60.83 158.41 -66.07
CA LYS A 754 61.54 159.72 -66.22
C LYS A 754 62.97 159.46 -65.66
N ARG A 755 64.05 159.92 -66.34
CA ARG A 755 65.40 160.34 -65.85
C ARG A 755 66.21 159.53 -64.77
N ARG A 756 67.55 159.75 -64.85
CA ARG A 756 68.67 159.51 -63.89
C ARG A 756 69.31 158.12 -63.97
N SER A 757 70.60 158.00 -64.32
CA SER A 757 71.86 158.31 -63.60
C SER A 757 72.25 157.25 -62.58
N GLU A 758 73.56 156.97 -62.59
CA GLU A 758 74.38 156.29 -61.57
C GLU A 758 74.19 154.78 -61.42
N GLU A 759 75.23 153.98 -61.70
CA GLU A 759 76.47 153.79 -60.94
C GLU A 759 76.27 152.79 -59.80
N ARG A 760 77.16 151.79 -59.81
CA ARG A 760 77.46 150.81 -58.75
C ARG A 760 76.37 149.80 -58.47
N ALA A 761 76.69 148.53 -58.71
CA ALA A 761 77.54 147.70 -57.85
C ALA A 761 76.80 147.31 -56.57
N GLY A 762 77.08 146.12 -56.10
CA GLY A 762 76.04 145.31 -55.50
C GLY A 762 75.67 144.26 -56.53
N ASP A 763 76.65 143.52 -57.07
CA ASP A 763 77.48 142.62 -56.28
C ASP A 763 76.60 141.55 -55.67
N SER A 764 77.30 140.46 -55.50
CA SER A 764 77.12 139.71 -54.31
C SER A 764 75.97 138.74 -54.40
N MET A 765 76.39 137.54 -54.07
CA MET A 765 75.78 136.91 -52.93
C MET A 765 74.40 136.39 -53.26
N SER A 766 74.28 135.11 -53.35
CA SER A 766 74.71 134.24 -52.28
C SER A 766 73.87 133.02 -52.52
N SER A 767 74.24 131.89 -52.03
CA SER A 767 75.36 131.52 -51.23
C SER A 767 75.53 130.09 -51.72
N SER A 768 76.70 129.51 -51.57
CA SER A 768 76.97 128.86 -50.31
C SER A 768 75.83 127.98 -49.86
N ALA A 769 76.31 126.97 -49.16
CA ALA A 769 75.60 126.52 -48.02
C ALA A 769 74.38 125.72 -48.49
N THR A 770 74.49 124.41 -48.49
CA THR A 770 75.18 123.77 -47.41
C THR A 770 75.11 122.31 -47.68
N GLN A 771 76.13 121.69 -47.14
CA GLN A 771 75.95 120.48 -46.39
C GLN A 771 75.59 119.32 -47.27
N ARG A 772 76.58 118.45 -47.33
CA ARG A 772 76.49 117.27 -46.50
C ARG A 772 75.89 116.21 -47.40
N ASP A 773 76.13 114.97 -47.18
CA ASP A 773 77.06 114.38 -46.26
C ASP A 773 77.68 113.30 -47.17
N ASP A 774 78.96 113.00 -46.97
CA ASP A 774 79.27 111.85 -46.14
C ASP A 774 78.85 110.60 -46.93
N ARG A 775 79.83 109.74 -47.17
CA ARG A 775 79.80 108.47 -46.46
C ARG A 775 78.70 107.56 -46.97
N THR A 776 78.98 106.34 -47.31
CA THR A 776 79.93 105.45 -46.67
C THR A 776 79.81 104.23 -47.58
N ALA A 777 80.91 103.71 -48.07
CA ALA A 777 81.84 102.94 -47.28
C ALA A 777 81.25 101.63 -46.79
N LYS A 778 82.20 100.70 -46.70
CA LYS A 778 82.18 99.50 -45.88
C LYS A 778 81.20 98.47 -46.44
N SER A 779 81.48 97.20 -46.37
CA SER A 779 82.34 96.49 -45.42
C SER A 779 82.49 95.09 -46.03
N VAL A 780 83.70 94.53 -46.15
CA VAL A 780 84.47 93.94 -45.05
C VAL A 780 83.87 92.61 -44.58
N LYS A 781 84.77 91.61 -44.53
CA LYS A 781 84.81 90.42 -43.65
C LYS A 781 83.82 89.29 -44.01
N ILE A 782 84.20 88.01 -43.96
CA ILE A 782 85.37 87.29 -43.43
C ILE A 782 85.72 86.19 -44.43
#